data_AF-A0A7V7TVZ3-F1
#
_entry.id   AF-A0A7V7TVZ3-F1
#
_cell.length_a   1.000
_cell.length_b   1.000
_cell.length_c   1.000
_cell.angle_alpha   90.00
_cell.angle_beta   90.00
_cell.angle_gamma   90.00
#
_symmetry.space_group_name_H-M   'P 1'
#
loop_
_entity.id
_entity.type
_entity.pdbx_description
1 polymer ?
#
loop_
_entity_poly.entity_id
_entity_poly.type
_entity_poly.pdbx_seq_one_letter_code
_entity_poly.pdbx_strand_id
1 'polypeptide(L)'
;MSFEAERQAGIEARAAGRREDALGHFRAALALRPAELGCRCDAAGELIALGRLAEAEIEARLGLDAVPGFAPLHRALALALRARGDRAGALDAFRAAARADPRDLWHRHDIGMELRALGREAEADAAFGAVAAGTPLPHALRALGESARSRGEGDAALALFAAAARLLPADPWFALDVAVALRVLDRLAEAETATTALLAAHPGFVPGACERAELLLRLDRAPEAETLYARLLVSDPSLVAAYRGLARIAAARGDAMMAAAHLAGAVRARPADAALRLEWAAALKRAGRWVEAEPLLRGLLGPPTTAVSAQLELYPIVKRRAGHAAALALLEAARDLDPRHPRALLMLGDHARERGDLAAAERWYDATLDASPHFYWALVGRAATARARDDTAGAFALLEAAAGADPHEHHATIELAALHRENGDFAAARAALGRVPADSPRAGEAALAAALVLRAEGRWDAAAAAFLDAAERFPARVEALVEAAEDFARAGADEAAARALDAARRRDPDHPAVLDILARRALSRDDYDAARAHLGRAIALDPGRLWPPLGLARIRATLGDIAGTLADLDACEARFGGRPEIAEARIALLRQTGERNAARDRVGEARRLYPHHAGLRQEAVLLALDEGRFADAEAPLAGTIAQEGARLLFLRSLVHAARFDMEAAIRLGEAALAALPGDGWLRNRVIHAALVDLDLDRAGRHLAALAALEAVASRAKGKSANASQSHYGQIYDEFRLDREAVAAVRQARVLPAERRLAALAAVVAAFPDSTAAAIRYFVERRSSPPPPPDPARMTAIPQVIHQYWNDPVPPADLALYAASWRDLHPRHRYRLWNEAEARAVLAGVSTEALRAFERAREPAMKADLFRLALLFEAGGIYADMDDRCLASLEPLLVAGHSMVVYQEDLGSLGNNLIAATARHPVIGRALRLGVEAVNRGDSDILWLATGPGLLTRAAAQVLGEGGAPELLVLDRPALGAHVAIHCLAGYKATERHWSRTAFGRARSAQAARVSAA
;
A
#
# COMPACT_ATOMS: atom_id res chain seq x y z
N MET A 1 -50.20 -48.09 -57.12
CA MET A 1 -50.65 -47.80 -55.73
C MET A 1 -51.58 -46.61 -55.77
N SER A 2 -52.57 -46.53 -54.87
CA SER A 2 -53.51 -45.39 -54.83
C SER A 2 -52.87 -44.21 -54.08
N PHE A 3 -53.31 -43.00 -54.39
CA PHE A 3 -52.89 -41.78 -53.70
C PHE A 3 -53.07 -41.87 -52.17
N GLU A 4 -54.18 -42.44 -51.71
CA GLU A 4 -54.50 -42.61 -50.29
C GLU A 4 -53.53 -43.56 -49.59
N ALA A 5 -53.07 -44.62 -50.26
CA ALA A 5 -52.11 -45.56 -49.71
C ALA A 5 -50.73 -44.90 -49.50
N GLU A 6 -50.26 -44.11 -50.47
CA GLU A 6 -48.97 -43.39 -50.35
C GLU A 6 -49.04 -42.28 -49.28
N ARG A 7 -50.13 -41.52 -49.23
CA ARG A 7 -50.29 -40.48 -48.21
C ARG A 7 -50.34 -41.08 -46.80
N GLN A 8 -51.05 -42.18 -46.62
CA GLN A 8 -51.14 -42.88 -45.33
C GLN A 8 -49.77 -43.48 -44.92
N ALA A 9 -49.05 -44.09 -45.85
CA ALA A 9 -47.69 -44.59 -45.61
C ALA A 9 -46.72 -43.46 -45.20
N GLY A 10 -46.84 -42.28 -45.82
CA GLY A 10 -46.07 -41.10 -45.43
C GLY A 10 -46.37 -40.63 -44.00
N ILE A 11 -47.65 -40.62 -43.60
CA ILE A 11 -48.06 -40.27 -42.22
C ILE A 11 -47.50 -41.28 -41.22
N GLU A 12 -47.55 -42.57 -41.53
CA GLU A 12 -47.03 -43.65 -40.67
C GLU A 12 -45.50 -43.61 -40.55
N ALA A 13 -44.80 -43.36 -41.66
CA ALA A 13 -43.34 -43.17 -41.66
C ALA A 13 -42.92 -41.96 -40.83
N ARG A 14 -43.65 -40.84 -40.94
CA ARG A 14 -43.46 -39.64 -40.09
C ARG A 14 -43.65 -39.98 -38.62
N ALA A 15 -44.73 -40.68 -38.28
CA ALA A 15 -45.02 -41.07 -36.89
C ALA A 15 -43.93 -41.99 -36.31
N ALA A 16 -43.30 -42.81 -37.15
CA ALA A 16 -42.17 -43.67 -36.78
C ALA A 16 -40.80 -42.96 -36.83
N GLY A 17 -40.74 -41.65 -37.11
CA GLY A 17 -39.50 -40.88 -37.18
C GLY A 17 -38.65 -41.11 -38.44
N ARG A 18 -39.13 -41.89 -39.41
CA ARG A 18 -38.44 -42.17 -40.68
C ARG A 18 -38.74 -41.07 -41.70
N ARG A 19 -38.08 -39.91 -41.53
CA ARG A 19 -38.39 -38.68 -42.27
C ARG A 19 -38.10 -38.72 -43.77
N GLU A 20 -37.00 -39.37 -44.19
CA GLU A 20 -36.70 -39.55 -45.62
C GLU A 20 -37.73 -40.46 -46.30
N ASP A 21 -38.12 -41.56 -45.65
CA ASP A 21 -39.18 -42.44 -46.16
C ASP A 21 -40.52 -41.69 -46.25
N ALA A 22 -40.86 -40.90 -45.21
CA ALA A 22 -42.07 -40.08 -45.20
C ALA A 22 -42.10 -39.08 -46.36
N LEU A 23 -40.99 -38.37 -46.59
CA LEU A 23 -40.83 -37.47 -47.74
C LEU A 23 -40.97 -38.21 -49.08
N GLY A 24 -40.39 -39.41 -49.20
CA GLY A 24 -40.51 -40.27 -50.37
C GLY A 24 -41.97 -40.63 -50.68
N HIS A 25 -42.71 -41.07 -49.67
CA HIS A 25 -44.13 -41.39 -49.78
C HIS A 25 -45.01 -40.17 -50.09
N PHE A 26 -44.75 -39.01 -49.48
CA PHE A 26 -45.46 -37.78 -49.82
C PHE A 26 -45.17 -37.31 -51.26
N ARG A 27 -43.93 -37.45 -51.74
CA ARG A 27 -43.60 -37.17 -53.15
C ARG A 27 -44.29 -38.15 -54.11
N ALA A 28 -44.35 -39.44 -53.77
CA ALA A 28 -45.08 -40.44 -54.56
C ALA A 28 -46.59 -40.13 -54.60
N ALA A 29 -47.18 -39.73 -53.48
CA ALA A 29 -48.56 -39.26 -53.43
C ALA A 29 -48.77 -38.00 -54.30
N LEU A 30 -47.85 -37.03 -54.27
CA LEU A 30 -47.90 -35.83 -55.12
C LEU A 30 -47.73 -36.13 -56.61
N ALA A 31 -46.97 -37.17 -56.99
CA ALA A 31 -46.89 -37.60 -58.38
C ALA A 31 -48.24 -38.14 -58.90
N LEU A 32 -49.03 -38.78 -58.02
CA LEU A 32 -50.37 -39.29 -58.34
C LEU A 32 -51.44 -38.19 -58.33
N ARG A 33 -51.32 -37.19 -57.45
CA ARG A 33 -52.19 -36.00 -57.39
C ARG A 33 -51.39 -34.71 -57.14
N PRO A 34 -50.88 -34.06 -58.21
CA PRO A 34 -50.00 -32.88 -58.07
C PRO A 34 -50.66 -31.65 -57.44
N ALA A 35 -51.99 -31.57 -57.45
CA ALA A 35 -52.76 -30.44 -56.90
C ALA A 35 -53.10 -30.60 -55.41
N GLU A 36 -52.73 -31.71 -54.77
CA GLU A 36 -53.08 -31.94 -53.36
C GLU A 36 -52.20 -31.11 -52.40
N LEU A 37 -52.74 -29.97 -51.96
CA LEU A 37 -52.03 -29.01 -51.11
C LEU A 37 -51.64 -29.57 -49.73
N GLY A 38 -52.49 -30.41 -49.13
CA GLY A 38 -52.19 -31.04 -47.83
C GLY A 38 -50.93 -31.90 -47.89
N CYS A 39 -50.78 -32.67 -48.97
CA CYS A 39 -49.60 -33.51 -49.17
C CYS A 39 -48.34 -32.68 -49.51
N ARG A 40 -48.49 -31.52 -50.19
CA ARG A 40 -47.39 -30.55 -50.39
C ARG A 40 -46.92 -29.94 -49.07
N CYS A 41 -47.84 -29.58 -48.17
CA CYS A 41 -47.50 -29.15 -46.82
C CYS A 41 -46.75 -30.23 -46.05
N ASP A 42 -47.23 -31.48 -46.14
CA ASP A 42 -46.59 -32.59 -45.48
C ASP A 42 -45.16 -32.81 -46.00
N ALA A 43 -44.95 -32.75 -47.32
CA ALA A 43 -43.61 -32.81 -47.93
C ALA A 43 -42.71 -31.63 -47.51
N ALA A 44 -43.22 -30.39 -47.52
CA ALA A 44 -42.48 -29.20 -47.09
C ALA A 44 -42.06 -29.28 -45.61
N GLY A 45 -42.94 -29.82 -44.75
CA GLY A 45 -42.65 -30.06 -43.33
C GLY A 45 -41.49 -31.05 -43.12
N GLU A 46 -41.46 -32.15 -43.87
CA GLU A 46 -40.34 -33.10 -43.81
C GLU A 46 -39.03 -32.48 -44.33
N LEU A 47 -39.10 -31.71 -45.42
CA LEU A 47 -37.93 -31.03 -45.98
C LEU A 47 -37.32 -30.03 -44.97
N ILE A 48 -38.15 -29.29 -44.21
CA ILE A 48 -37.69 -28.44 -43.11
C ILE A 48 -37.00 -29.28 -42.02
N ALA A 49 -37.64 -30.38 -41.61
CA ALA A 49 -37.13 -31.26 -40.55
C ALA A 49 -35.83 -31.99 -40.94
N LEU A 50 -35.56 -32.16 -42.23
CA LEU A 50 -34.33 -32.71 -42.81
C LEU A 50 -33.26 -31.63 -43.10
N GLY A 51 -33.56 -30.35 -42.89
CA GLY A 51 -32.65 -29.23 -43.20
C GLY A 51 -32.53 -28.91 -44.69
N ARG A 52 -33.39 -29.47 -45.54
CA ARG A 52 -33.45 -29.24 -47.00
C ARG A 52 -34.29 -27.99 -47.31
N LEU A 53 -33.87 -26.86 -46.75
CA LEU A 53 -34.69 -25.65 -46.63
C LEU A 53 -35.03 -25.00 -47.98
N ALA A 54 -34.12 -25.06 -48.95
CA ALA A 54 -34.37 -24.52 -50.29
C ALA A 54 -35.44 -25.33 -51.05
N GLU A 55 -35.41 -26.66 -50.92
CA GLU A 55 -36.46 -27.52 -51.50
C GLU A 55 -37.80 -27.31 -50.79
N ALA A 56 -37.80 -27.14 -49.47
CA ALA A 56 -39.03 -26.85 -48.71
C ALA A 56 -39.69 -25.54 -49.17
N GLU A 57 -38.90 -24.50 -49.40
CA GLU A 57 -39.38 -23.22 -49.92
C GLU A 57 -39.98 -23.37 -51.33
N ILE A 58 -39.33 -24.12 -52.21
CA ILE A 58 -39.85 -24.39 -53.57
C ILE A 58 -41.18 -25.12 -53.48
N GLU A 59 -41.28 -26.19 -52.69
CA GLU A 59 -42.53 -26.95 -52.54
C GLU A 59 -43.66 -26.10 -51.95
N ALA A 60 -43.34 -25.24 -50.97
CA ALA A 60 -44.30 -24.31 -50.39
C ALA A 60 -44.80 -23.28 -51.42
N ARG A 61 -43.89 -22.68 -52.22
CA ARG A 61 -44.23 -21.72 -53.27
C ARG A 61 -45.04 -22.34 -54.39
N LEU A 62 -44.69 -23.55 -54.85
CA LEU A 62 -45.43 -24.27 -55.89
C LEU A 62 -46.89 -24.52 -55.48
N GLY A 63 -47.14 -24.86 -54.21
CA GLY A 63 -48.50 -25.01 -53.72
C GLY A 63 -49.24 -23.66 -53.57
N LEU A 64 -48.52 -22.59 -53.25
CA LEU A 64 -49.08 -21.23 -53.16
C LEU A 64 -49.38 -20.61 -54.52
N ASP A 65 -48.63 -20.96 -55.58
CA ASP A 65 -48.94 -20.57 -56.96
C ASP A 65 -50.27 -21.19 -57.41
N ALA A 66 -50.56 -22.42 -56.96
CA ALA A 66 -51.82 -23.09 -57.24
C ALA A 66 -52.99 -22.53 -56.41
N VAL A 67 -52.77 -22.30 -55.10
CA VAL A 67 -53.77 -21.70 -54.20
C VAL A 67 -53.11 -20.68 -53.27
N PRO A 68 -53.14 -19.38 -53.63
CA PRO A 68 -52.46 -18.31 -52.86
C PRO A 68 -52.99 -18.12 -51.43
N GLY A 69 -54.21 -18.58 -51.14
CA GLY A 69 -54.87 -18.42 -49.83
C GLY A 69 -54.68 -19.59 -48.87
N PHE A 70 -53.82 -20.57 -49.16
CA PHE A 70 -53.70 -21.76 -48.31
C PHE A 70 -52.71 -21.53 -47.15
N ALA A 71 -53.25 -21.17 -45.97
CA ALA A 71 -52.48 -20.80 -44.78
C ALA A 71 -51.38 -21.80 -44.37
N PRO A 72 -51.58 -23.13 -44.41
CA PRO A 72 -50.54 -24.09 -44.04
C PRO A 72 -49.27 -24.01 -44.89
N LEU A 73 -49.37 -23.68 -46.19
CA LEU A 73 -48.20 -23.51 -47.06
C LEU A 73 -47.48 -22.18 -46.79
N HIS A 74 -48.20 -21.10 -46.49
CA HIS A 74 -47.58 -19.86 -46.01
C HIS A 74 -46.83 -20.08 -44.70
N ARG A 75 -47.38 -20.88 -43.78
CA ARG A 75 -46.69 -21.27 -42.54
C ARG A 75 -45.43 -22.10 -42.83
N ALA A 76 -45.50 -23.08 -43.74
CA ALA A 76 -44.35 -23.89 -44.13
C ALA A 76 -43.25 -23.02 -44.78
N LEU A 77 -43.62 -22.10 -45.69
CA LEU A 77 -42.70 -21.13 -46.28
C LEU A 77 -42.02 -20.27 -45.20
N ALA A 78 -42.80 -19.75 -44.26
CA ALA A 78 -42.28 -18.93 -43.17
C ALA A 78 -41.29 -19.68 -42.27
N LEU A 79 -41.57 -20.94 -41.94
CA LEU A 79 -40.67 -21.80 -41.16
C LEU A 79 -39.38 -22.13 -41.92
N ALA A 80 -39.46 -22.38 -43.23
CA ALA A 80 -38.28 -22.60 -44.06
C ALA A 80 -37.38 -21.34 -44.13
N LEU A 81 -37.98 -20.16 -44.32
CA LEU A 81 -37.25 -18.88 -44.35
C LEU A 81 -36.62 -18.56 -42.97
N ARG A 82 -37.37 -18.77 -41.87
CA ARG A 82 -36.87 -18.65 -40.49
C ARG A 82 -35.64 -19.52 -40.27
N ALA A 83 -35.69 -20.79 -40.69
CA ALA A 83 -34.57 -21.73 -40.54
C ALA A 83 -33.34 -21.35 -41.39
N ARG A 84 -33.53 -20.63 -42.51
CA ARG A 84 -32.46 -20.07 -43.34
C ARG A 84 -31.87 -18.76 -42.78
N GLY A 85 -32.48 -18.19 -41.75
CA GLY A 85 -32.10 -16.90 -41.18
C GLY A 85 -32.73 -15.68 -41.88
N ASP A 86 -33.59 -15.86 -42.88
CA ASP A 86 -34.34 -14.75 -43.49
C ASP A 86 -35.56 -14.40 -42.64
N ARG A 87 -35.32 -13.58 -41.62
CA ARG A 87 -36.33 -13.13 -40.64
C ARG A 87 -37.39 -12.22 -41.25
N ALA A 88 -37.01 -11.40 -42.23
CA ALA A 88 -37.94 -10.47 -42.89
C ALA A 88 -38.90 -11.23 -43.83
N GLY A 89 -38.37 -12.15 -44.64
CA GLY A 89 -39.19 -13.03 -45.47
C GLY A 89 -40.10 -13.94 -44.64
N ALA A 90 -39.60 -14.48 -43.53
CA ALA A 90 -40.41 -15.27 -42.60
C ALA A 90 -41.57 -14.46 -42.00
N LEU A 91 -41.31 -13.21 -41.58
CA LEU A 91 -42.35 -12.31 -41.06
C LEU A 91 -43.46 -12.06 -42.08
N ASP A 92 -43.11 -11.80 -43.35
CA ASP A 92 -44.09 -11.56 -44.40
C ASP A 92 -44.91 -12.82 -44.73
N ALA A 93 -44.28 -13.98 -44.74
CA ALA A 93 -44.95 -15.26 -44.93
C ALA A 93 -45.88 -15.62 -43.74
N PHE A 94 -45.48 -15.37 -42.49
CA PHE A 94 -46.38 -15.54 -41.33
C PHE A 94 -47.55 -14.54 -41.33
N ARG A 95 -47.34 -13.30 -41.79
CA ARG A 95 -48.43 -12.33 -42.01
C ARG A 95 -49.40 -12.81 -43.09
N ALA A 96 -48.89 -13.42 -44.16
CA ALA A 96 -49.73 -14.03 -45.18
C ALA A 96 -50.52 -15.23 -44.63
N ALA A 97 -49.89 -16.10 -43.82
CA ALA A 97 -50.57 -17.20 -43.12
C ALA A 97 -51.68 -16.69 -42.19
N ALA A 98 -51.41 -15.63 -41.41
CA ALA A 98 -52.39 -15.04 -40.49
C ALA A 98 -53.55 -14.31 -41.21
N ARG A 99 -53.35 -13.81 -42.43
CA ARG A 99 -54.43 -13.26 -43.28
C ARG A 99 -55.30 -14.38 -43.86
N ALA A 100 -54.67 -15.48 -44.25
CA ALA A 100 -55.33 -16.63 -44.85
C ALA A 100 -56.14 -17.45 -43.82
N ASP A 101 -55.65 -17.59 -42.59
CA ASP A 101 -56.40 -18.15 -41.46
C ASP A 101 -56.30 -17.25 -40.22
N PRO A 102 -57.24 -16.29 -40.07
CA PRO A 102 -57.26 -15.37 -38.94
C PRO A 102 -57.58 -15.99 -37.57
N ARG A 103 -57.99 -17.27 -37.52
CA ARG A 103 -58.39 -17.95 -36.28
C ARG A 103 -57.24 -18.70 -35.62
N ASP A 104 -56.23 -19.10 -36.38
CA ASP A 104 -55.03 -19.73 -35.81
C ASP A 104 -54.12 -18.68 -35.16
N LEU A 105 -54.15 -18.68 -33.83
CA LEU A 105 -53.38 -17.76 -32.99
C LEU A 105 -51.86 -18.00 -33.09
N TRP A 106 -51.42 -19.19 -33.51
CA TRP A 106 -49.99 -19.48 -33.64
C TRP A 106 -49.32 -18.66 -34.73
N HIS A 107 -50.02 -18.33 -35.83
CA HIS A 107 -49.44 -17.44 -36.86
C HIS A 107 -49.14 -16.04 -36.30
N ARG A 108 -50.03 -15.49 -35.46
CA ARG A 108 -49.83 -14.18 -34.82
C ARG A 108 -48.76 -14.23 -33.73
N HIS A 109 -48.66 -15.32 -32.99
CA HIS A 109 -47.55 -15.55 -32.08
C HIS A 109 -46.21 -15.59 -32.83
N ASP A 110 -46.14 -16.34 -33.93
CA ASP A 110 -44.93 -16.45 -34.76
C ASP A 110 -44.53 -15.10 -35.40
N ILE A 111 -45.49 -14.24 -35.75
CA ILE A 111 -45.24 -12.84 -36.15
C ILE A 111 -44.51 -12.07 -35.04
N GLY A 112 -44.99 -12.17 -33.80
CA GLY A 112 -44.35 -11.53 -32.64
C GLY A 112 -42.91 -12.02 -32.44
N MET A 113 -42.67 -13.33 -32.60
CA MET A 113 -41.33 -13.92 -32.50
C MET A 113 -40.37 -13.38 -33.57
N GLU A 114 -40.83 -13.21 -34.82
CA GLU A 114 -40.00 -12.63 -35.88
C GLU A 114 -39.75 -11.13 -35.67
N LEU A 115 -40.75 -10.37 -35.23
CA LEU A 115 -40.59 -8.95 -34.90
C LEU A 115 -39.55 -8.75 -33.79
N ARG A 116 -39.58 -9.60 -32.76
CA ARG A 116 -38.56 -9.61 -31.69
C ARG A 116 -37.18 -9.94 -32.24
N ALA A 117 -37.05 -10.97 -33.09
CA ALA A 117 -35.78 -11.34 -33.72
C ALA A 117 -35.20 -10.22 -34.62
N LEU A 118 -36.05 -9.34 -35.15
CA LEU A 118 -35.67 -8.15 -35.92
C LEU A 118 -35.40 -6.89 -35.05
N GLY A 119 -35.50 -7.00 -33.73
CA GLY A 119 -35.30 -5.88 -32.79
C GLY A 119 -36.48 -4.91 -32.72
N ARG A 120 -37.65 -5.26 -33.27
CA ARG A 120 -38.87 -4.43 -33.29
C ARG A 120 -39.75 -4.73 -32.07
N GLU A 121 -39.22 -4.49 -30.88
CA GLU A 121 -39.82 -4.95 -29.61
C GLU A 121 -41.24 -4.41 -29.37
N ALA A 122 -41.49 -3.12 -29.63
CA ALA A 122 -42.83 -2.53 -29.42
C ALA A 122 -43.91 -3.17 -30.32
N GLU A 123 -43.54 -3.53 -31.55
CA GLU A 123 -44.46 -4.20 -32.47
C GLU A 123 -44.63 -5.68 -32.11
N ALA A 124 -43.57 -6.33 -31.60
CA ALA A 124 -43.64 -7.70 -31.09
C ALA A 124 -44.61 -7.78 -29.90
N ASP A 125 -44.49 -6.88 -28.94
CA ASP A 125 -45.36 -6.81 -27.77
C ASP A 125 -46.81 -6.50 -28.16
N ALA A 126 -47.04 -5.63 -29.15
CA ALA A 126 -48.38 -5.40 -29.69
C ALA A 126 -48.96 -6.68 -30.34
N ALA A 127 -48.15 -7.43 -31.09
CA ALA A 127 -48.56 -8.68 -31.72
C ALA A 127 -48.88 -9.77 -30.68
N PHE A 128 -48.06 -9.93 -29.64
CA PHE A 128 -48.34 -10.86 -28.55
C PHE A 128 -49.55 -10.42 -27.72
N GLY A 129 -49.70 -9.12 -27.46
CA GLY A 129 -50.85 -8.53 -26.76
C GLY A 129 -52.18 -8.80 -27.47
N ALA A 130 -52.20 -8.69 -28.80
CA ALA A 130 -53.36 -9.03 -29.60
C ALA A 130 -53.75 -10.51 -29.51
N VAL A 131 -52.78 -11.41 -29.34
CA VAL A 131 -53.03 -12.85 -29.12
C VAL A 131 -53.48 -13.14 -27.68
N ALA A 132 -53.04 -12.33 -26.72
CA ALA A 132 -53.40 -12.46 -25.31
C ALA A 132 -54.82 -11.90 -24.99
N ALA A 133 -55.35 -10.96 -25.78
CA ALA A 133 -56.59 -10.23 -25.49
C ALA A 133 -57.92 -10.96 -25.83
N GLY A 134 -57.91 -12.29 -26.02
CA GLY A 134 -59.08 -13.10 -26.40
C GLY A 134 -59.08 -14.48 -25.72
N THR A 135 -59.13 -15.57 -26.50
CA THR A 135 -58.73 -16.92 -26.00
C THR A 135 -57.21 -16.93 -25.92
N PRO A 136 -56.59 -16.79 -24.73
CA PRO A 136 -55.18 -16.46 -24.65
C PRO A 136 -54.31 -17.68 -24.99
N LEU A 137 -53.28 -17.49 -25.81
CA LEU A 137 -52.23 -18.49 -26.01
C LEU A 137 -51.20 -18.38 -24.86
N PRO A 138 -50.91 -19.44 -24.08
CA PRO A 138 -49.94 -19.39 -22.98
C PRO A 138 -48.55 -18.90 -23.40
N HIS A 139 -48.11 -19.26 -24.61
CA HIS A 139 -46.82 -18.86 -25.19
C HIS A 139 -46.74 -17.35 -25.47
N ALA A 140 -47.85 -16.72 -25.86
CA ALA A 140 -47.91 -15.27 -26.05
C ALA A 140 -47.85 -14.53 -24.71
N LEU A 141 -48.53 -15.05 -23.68
CA LEU A 141 -48.44 -14.52 -22.32
C LEU A 141 -47.03 -14.64 -21.74
N ARG A 142 -46.36 -15.79 -21.95
CA ARG A 142 -44.95 -15.97 -21.59
C ARG A 142 -44.04 -14.98 -22.32
N ALA A 143 -44.22 -14.78 -23.63
CA ALA A 143 -43.43 -13.82 -24.40
C ALA A 143 -43.61 -12.37 -23.90
N LEU A 144 -44.83 -11.97 -23.53
CA LEU A 144 -45.10 -10.68 -22.88
C LEU A 144 -44.47 -10.60 -21.48
N GLY A 145 -44.51 -11.68 -20.70
CA GLY A 145 -43.88 -11.76 -19.39
C GLY A 145 -42.36 -11.61 -19.47
N GLU A 146 -41.73 -12.21 -20.48
CA GLU A 146 -40.30 -12.02 -20.78
C GLU A 146 -39.98 -10.57 -21.15
N SER A 147 -40.82 -9.90 -21.94
CA SER A 147 -40.67 -8.47 -22.24
C SER A 147 -40.80 -7.62 -20.99
N ALA A 148 -41.86 -7.81 -20.19
CA ALA A 148 -42.06 -7.09 -18.93
C ALA A 148 -40.87 -7.27 -17.97
N ARG A 149 -40.34 -8.49 -17.86
CA ARG A 149 -39.14 -8.78 -17.05
C ARG A 149 -37.92 -8.01 -17.57
N SER A 150 -37.70 -7.96 -18.88
CA SER A 150 -36.57 -7.23 -19.48
C SER A 150 -36.66 -5.71 -19.26
N ARG A 151 -37.87 -5.17 -19.10
CA ARG A 151 -38.14 -3.76 -18.77
C ARG A 151 -38.10 -3.46 -17.28
N GLY A 152 -37.84 -4.45 -16.43
CA GLY A 152 -37.79 -4.31 -14.96
C GLY A 152 -39.16 -4.35 -14.27
N GLU A 153 -40.24 -4.67 -15.00
CA GLU A 153 -41.61 -4.72 -14.48
C GLU A 153 -41.91 -6.11 -13.88
N GLY A 154 -41.24 -6.44 -12.77
CA GLY A 154 -41.23 -7.80 -12.22
C GLY A 154 -42.61 -8.34 -11.83
N ASP A 155 -43.46 -7.56 -11.17
CA ASP A 155 -44.81 -8.00 -10.78
C ASP A 155 -45.73 -8.20 -12.00
N ALA A 156 -45.58 -7.37 -13.03
CA ALA A 156 -46.32 -7.54 -14.29
C ALA A 156 -45.89 -8.83 -15.01
N ALA A 157 -44.58 -9.10 -15.05
CA ALA A 157 -44.04 -10.34 -15.59
C ALA A 157 -44.58 -11.57 -14.85
N LEU A 158 -44.58 -11.53 -13.50
CA LEU A 158 -45.13 -12.60 -12.67
C LEU A 158 -46.61 -12.86 -12.96
N ALA A 159 -47.43 -11.82 -13.08
CA ALA A 159 -48.84 -11.96 -13.39
C ALA A 159 -49.08 -12.65 -14.75
N LEU A 160 -48.28 -12.30 -15.75
CA LEU A 160 -48.33 -12.89 -17.09
C LEU A 160 -47.88 -14.36 -17.10
N PHE A 161 -46.79 -14.70 -16.41
CA PHE A 161 -46.34 -16.09 -16.26
C PHE A 161 -47.36 -16.93 -15.49
N ALA A 162 -47.95 -16.39 -14.42
CA ALA A 162 -48.98 -17.07 -13.65
C ALA A 162 -50.27 -17.29 -14.47
N ALA A 163 -50.60 -16.37 -15.38
CA ALA A 163 -51.70 -16.56 -16.32
C ALA A 163 -51.40 -17.67 -17.34
N ALA A 164 -50.18 -17.72 -17.89
CA ALA A 164 -49.75 -18.78 -18.79
C ALA A 164 -49.80 -20.17 -18.11
N ALA A 165 -49.28 -20.27 -16.88
CA ALA A 165 -49.28 -21.51 -16.10
C ALA A 165 -50.69 -22.02 -15.75
N ARG A 166 -51.66 -21.13 -15.52
CA ARG A 166 -53.07 -21.50 -15.29
C ARG A 166 -53.75 -22.06 -16.54
N LEU A 167 -53.36 -21.59 -17.72
CA LEU A 167 -53.95 -22.03 -18.98
C LEU A 167 -53.38 -23.39 -19.45
N LEU A 168 -52.13 -23.70 -19.12
CA LEU A 168 -51.52 -25.00 -19.41
C LEU A 168 -50.78 -25.58 -18.19
N PRO A 169 -51.52 -26.06 -17.17
CA PRO A 169 -50.92 -26.52 -15.90
C PRO A 169 -50.11 -27.81 -16.02
N ALA A 170 -50.26 -28.57 -17.11
CA ALA A 170 -49.53 -29.81 -17.36
C ALA A 170 -48.10 -29.60 -17.90
N ASP A 171 -47.78 -28.39 -18.38
CA ASP A 171 -46.45 -28.08 -18.89
C ASP A 171 -45.60 -27.41 -17.79
N PRO A 172 -44.55 -28.09 -17.28
CA PRO A 172 -43.75 -27.60 -16.16
C PRO A 172 -42.96 -26.33 -16.48
N TRP A 173 -42.76 -25.97 -17.75
CA TRP A 173 -42.00 -24.78 -18.13
C TRP A 173 -42.70 -23.48 -17.73
N PHE A 174 -44.03 -23.41 -17.78
CA PHE A 174 -44.75 -22.21 -17.34
C PHE A 174 -44.74 -22.05 -15.82
N ALA A 175 -44.83 -23.15 -15.07
CA ALA A 175 -44.69 -23.14 -13.62
C ALA A 175 -43.25 -22.77 -13.18
N LEU A 176 -42.23 -23.17 -13.97
CA LEU A 176 -40.86 -22.73 -13.77
C LEU A 176 -40.71 -21.21 -13.92
N ASP A 177 -41.30 -20.62 -14.96
CA ASP A 177 -41.24 -19.17 -15.20
C ASP A 177 -41.84 -18.39 -14.01
N VAL A 178 -42.91 -18.90 -13.40
CA VAL A 178 -43.51 -18.35 -12.16
C VAL A 178 -42.53 -18.44 -11.00
N ALA A 179 -41.94 -19.62 -10.76
CA ALA A 179 -40.98 -19.82 -9.68
C ALA A 179 -39.73 -18.92 -9.81
N VAL A 180 -39.20 -18.77 -11.03
CA VAL A 180 -38.07 -17.89 -11.34
C VAL A 180 -38.45 -16.43 -11.09
N ALA A 181 -39.62 -15.98 -11.57
CA ALA A 181 -40.07 -14.61 -11.38
C ALA A 181 -40.25 -14.26 -9.89
N LEU A 182 -40.83 -15.17 -9.09
CA LEU A 182 -40.95 -15.00 -7.64
C LEU A 182 -39.58 -14.89 -6.95
N ARG A 183 -38.61 -15.73 -7.35
CA ARG A 183 -37.23 -15.67 -6.82
C ARG A 183 -36.54 -14.36 -7.17
N VAL A 184 -36.69 -13.87 -8.40
CA VAL A 184 -36.08 -12.61 -8.86
C VAL A 184 -36.68 -11.39 -8.15
N LEU A 185 -37.97 -11.45 -7.80
CA LEU A 185 -38.68 -10.45 -6.99
C LEU A 185 -38.37 -10.54 -5.48
N ASP A 186 -37.51 -11.47 -5.06
CA ASP A 186 -37.20 -11.77 -3.66
C ASP A 186 -38.41 -12.19 -2.81
N ARG A 187 -39.47 -12.70 -3.45
CA ARG A 187 -40.67 -13.26 -2.80
C ARG A 187 -40.44 -14.73 -2.44
N LEU A 188 -39.45 -14.97 -1.57
CA LEU A 188 -38.83 -16.28 -1.39
C LEU A 188 -39.79 -17.37 -0.87
N ALA A 189 -40.73 -17.03 0.04
CA ALA A 189 -41.71 -17.98 0.57
C ALA A 189 -42.70 -18.47 -0.50
N GLU A 190 -43.13 -17.58 -1.38
CA GLU A 190 -43.99 -17.91 -2.51
C GLU A 190 -43.23 -18.73 -3.56
N ALA A 191 -41.97 -18.36 -3.84
CA ALA A 191 -41.10 -19.14 -4.72
C ALA A 191 -40.89 -20.58 -4.18
N GLU A 192 -40.79 -20.76 -2.86
CA GLU A 192 -40.61 -22.07 -2.26
C GLU A 192 -41.87 -22.92 -2.42
N THR A 193 -43.04 -22.31 -2.23
CA THR A 193 -44.32 -22.95 -2.48
C THR A 193 -44.46 -23.36 -3.95
N ALA A 194 -44.13 -22.45 -4.87
CA ALA A 194 -44.20 -22.70 -6.31
C ALA A 194 -43.24 -23.81 -6.79
N THR A 195 -41.98 -23.81 -6.33
CA THR A 195 -41.02 -24.86 -6.68
C THR A 195 -41.37 -26.22 -6.05
N THR A 196 -41.95 -26.22 -4.84
CA THR A 196 -42.44 -27.44 -4.19
C THR A 196 -43.60 -28.05 -4.96
N ALA A 197 -44.59 -27.23 -5.35
CA ALA A 197 -45.72 -27.67 -6.16
C ALA A 197 -45.29 -28.19 -7.54
N LEU A 198 -44.35 -27.48 -8.20
CA LEU A 198 -43.76 -27.90 -9.48
C LEU A 198 -43.11 -29.28 -9.39
N LEU A 199 -42.28 -29.51 -8.37
CA LEU A 199 -41.57 -30.78 -8.21
C LEU A 199 -42.45 -31.91 -7.67
N ALA A 200 -43.53 -31.60 -6.96
CA ALA A 200 -44.54 -32.59 -6.59
C ALA A 200 -45.32 -33.10 -7.82
N ALA A 201 -45.68 -32.20 -8.74
CA ALA A 201 -46.35 -32.55 -9.99
C ALA A 201 -45.40 -33.18 -11.01
N HIS A 202 -44.12 -32.76 -11.03
CA HIS A 202 -43.11 -33.21 -11.98
C HIS A 202 -41.77 -33.56 -11.29
N PRO A 203 -41.67 -34.70 -10.58
CA PRO A 203 -40.48 -35.05 -9.78
C PRO A 203 -39.17 -35.18 -10.55
N GLY A 204 -39.23 -35.51 -11.85
CA GLY A 204 -38.05 -35.65 -12.73
C GLY A 204 -37.64 -34.37 -13.47
N PHE A 205 -38.30 -33.23 -13.22
CA PHE A 205 -38.04 -32.00 -13.96
C PHE A 205 -36.78 -31.29 -13.45
N VAL A 206 -35.63 -31.64 -14.03
CA VAL A 206 -34.29 -31.14 -13.65
C VAL A 206 -34.20 -29.61 -13.59
N PRO A 207 -34.75 -28.81 -14.54
CA PRO A 207 -34.74 -27.35 -14.44
C PRO A 207 -35.45 -26.83 -13.17
N GLY A 208 -36.59 -27.42 -12.80
CA GLY A 208 -37.28 -27.08 -11.55
C GLY A 208 -36.48 -27.44 -10.29
N ALA A 209 -35.74 -28.56 -10.33
CA ALA A 209 -34.87 -28.96 -9.23
C ALA A 209 -33.66 -28.02 -9.09
N CYS A 210 -33.09 -27.55 -10.21
CA CYS A 210 -32.04 -26.53 -10.20
C CYS A 210 -32.56 -25.19 -9.64
N GLU A 211 -33.74 -24.73 -10.05
CA GLU A 211 -34.33 -23.51 -9.51
C GLU A 211 -34.69 -23.63 -8.02
N ARG A 212 -35.13 -24.80 -7.55
CA ARG A 212 -35.29 -25.06 -6.12
C ARG A 212 -33.97 -24.97 -5.38
N ALA A 213 -32.90 -25.56 -5.92
CA ALA A 213 -31.57 -25.47 -5.32
C ALA A 213 -31.07 -24.01 -5.26
N GLU A 214 -31.31 -23.22 -6.32
CA GLU A 214 -30.99 -21.79 -6.34
C GLU A 214 -31.77 -21.00 -5.29
N LEU A 215 -33.06 -21.28 -5.15
CA LEU A 215 -33.90 -20.66 -4.13
C LEU A 215 -33.43 -21.01 -2.71
N LEU A 216 -33.03 -22.26 -2.47
CA LEU A 216 -32.48 -22.68 -1.17
C LEU A 216 -31.21 -21.89 -0.82
N LEU A 217 -30.38 -21.51 -1.80
CA LEU A 217 -29.25 -20.62 -1.56
C LEU A 217 -29.67 -19.20 -1.16
N ARG A 218 -30.75 -18.66 -1.76
CA ARG A 218 -31.33 -17.36 -1.38
C ARG A 218 -31.97 -17.38 0.01
N LEU A 219 -32.48 -18.53 0.44
CA LEU A 219 -33.03 -18.77 1.78
C LEU A 219 -31.97 -19.11 2.84
N ASP A 220 -30.67 -18.99 2.51
CA ASP A 220 -29.54 -19.34 3.37
C ASP A 220 -29.52 -20.82 3.83
N ARG A 221 -30.13 -21.70 3.04
CA ARG A 221 -30.21 -23.16 3.27
C ARG A 221 -29.22 -23.92 2.39
N ALA A 222 -27.96 -23.48 2.42
CA ALA A 222 -26.89 -24.03 1.58
C ALA A 222 -26.68 -25.56 1.70
N PRO A 223 -26.77 -26.22 2.87
CA PRO A 223 -26.62 -27.67 2.97
C PRO A 223 -27.67 -28.47 2.20
N GLU A 224 -28.90 -27.95 2.13
CA GLU A 224 -29.98 -28.59 1.38
C GLU A 224 -29.82 -28.40 -0.12
N ALA A 225 -29.41 -27.20 -0.55
CA ALA A 225 -29.06 -26.92 -1.93
C ALA A 225 -27.91 -27.81 -2.42
N GLU A 226 -26.86 -27.98 -1.60
CA GLU A 226 -25.71 -28.85 -1.88
C GLU A 226 -26.15 -30.30 -2.06
N THR A 227 -26.98 -30.82 -1.16
CA THR A 227 -27.53 -32.18 -1.26
C THR A 227 -28.32 -32.37 -2.56
N LEU A 228 -29.12 -31.38 -2.94
CA LEU A 228 -29.92 -31.42 -4.17
C LEU A 228 -29.03 -31.40 -5.41
N TYR A 229 -28.06 -30.49 -5.49
CA TYR A 229 -27.10 -30.43 -6.60
C TYR A 229 -26.25 -31.70 -6.71
N ALA A 230 -25.81 -32.28 -5.59
CA ALA A 230 -25.07 -33.54 -5.58
C ALA A 230 -25.91 -34.70 -6.14
N ARG A 231 -27.19 -34.81 -5.75
CA ARG A 231 -28.11 -35.81 -6.30
C ARG A 231 -28.33 -35.63 -7.80
N LEU A 232 -28.47 -34.38 -8.26
CA LEU A 232 -28.62 -34.09 -9.70
C LEU A 232 -27.38 -34.50 -10.50
N LEU A 233 -26.17 -34.33 -9.94
CA LEU A 233 -24.93 -34.77 -10.61
C LEU A 233 -24.75 -36.29 -10.62
N VAL A 234 -25.33 -37.01 -9.66
CA VAL A 234 -25.37 -38.49 -9.70
C VAL A 234 -26.22 -38.97 -10.86
N SER A 235 -27.35 -38.31 -11.14
CA SER A 235 -28.20 -38.68 -12.27
C SER A 235 -27.72 -38.13 -13.62
N ASP A 236 -27.12 -36.94 -13.63
CA ASP A 236 -26.55 -36.30 -14.83
C ASP A 236 -25.21 -35.60 -14.51
N PRO A 237 -24.07 -36.29 -14.74
CA PRO A 237 -22.74 -35.71 -14.53
C PRO A 237 -22.38 -34.57 -15.51
N SER A 238 -23.19 -34.31 -16.54
CA SER A 238 -22.96 -33.23 -17.52
C SER A 238 -23.63 -31.91 -17.14
N LEU A 239 -24.35 -31.88 -16.02
CA LEU A 239 -25.16 -30.74 -15.58
C LEU A 239 -24.31 -29.59 -15.04
N VAL A 240 -23.95 -28.66 -15.93
CA VAL A 240 -23.16 -27.44 -15.62
C VAL A 240 -23.77 -26.60 -14.49
N ALA A 241 -25.09 -26.46 -14.44
CA ALA A 241 -25.80 -25.66 -13.43
C ALA A 241 -25.50 -26.15 -12.01
N ALA A 242 -25.44 -27.47 -11.81
CA ALA A 242 -25.13 -28.06 -10.51
C ALA A 242 -23.68 -27.83 -10.10
N TYR A 243 -22.72 -27.97 -11.01
CA TYR A 243 -21.33 -27.62 -10.74
C TYR A 243 -21.14 -26.15 -10.36
N ARG A 244 -21.81 -25.22 -11.06
CA ARG A 244 -21.73 -23.78 -10.73
C ARG A 244 -22.42 -23.45 -9.41
N GLY A 245 -23.53 -24.11 -9.07
CA GLY A 245 -24.18 -24.02 -7.78
C GLY A 245 -23.27 -24.47 -6.63
N LEU A 246 -22.68 -25.65 -6.76
CA LEU A 246 -21.71 -26.18 -5.79
C LEU A 246 -20.46 -25.30 -5.67
N ALA A 247 -19.96 -24.77 -6.79
CA ALA A 247 -18.83 -23.84 -6.76
C ALA A 247 -19.14 -22.56 -5.98
N ARG A 248 -20.35 -22.00 -6.10
CA ARG A 248 -20.79 -20.84 -5.31
C ARG A 248 -20.95 -21.16 -3.83
N ILE A 249 -21.49 -22.34 -3.50
CA ILE A 249 -21.59 -22.82 -2.12
C ILE A 249 -20.20 -22.93 -1.49
N ALA A 250 -19.26 -23.59 -2.19
CA ALA A 250 -17.89 -23.71 -1.75
C ALA A 250 -17.21 -22.34 -1.57
N ALA A 251 -17.40 -21.43 -2.53
CA ALA A 251 -16.85 -20.07 -2.45
C ALA A 251 -17.43 -19.28 -1.28
N ALA A 252 -18.74 -19.37 -1.00
CA ALA A 252 -19.38 -18.72 0.14
C ALA A 252 -18.87 -19.25 1.49
N ARG A 253 -18.46 -20.52 1.55
CA ARG A 253 -17.79 -21.12 2.71
C ARG A 253 -16.30 -20.77 2.81
N GLY A 254 -15.77 -20.02 1.85
CA GLY A 254 -14.34 -19.69 1.78
C GLY A 254 -13.45 -20.81 1.22
N ASP A 255 -14.02 -21.92 0.73
CA ASP A 255 -13.26 -23.02 0.13
C ASP A 255 -13.01 -22.78 -1.37
N ALA A 256 -12.05 -21.90 -1.64
CA ALA A 256 -11.68 -21.52 -3.01
C ALA A 256 -11.16 -22.71 -3.84
N MET A 257 -10.51 -23.68 -3.20
CA MET A 257 -10.00 -24.89 -3.86
C MET A 257 -11.13 -25.78 -4.35
N MET A 258 -12.13 -26.02 -3.49
CA MET A 258 -13.30 -26.80 -3.87
C MET A 258 -14.15 -26.08 -4.92
N ALA A 259 -14.28 -24.75 -4.82
CA ALA A 259 -14.93 -23.95 -5.85
C ALA A 259 -14.26 -24.13 -7.22
N ALA A 260 -12.93 -24.08 -7.28
CA ALA A 260 -12.17 -24.34 -8.50
C ALA A 260 -12.33 -25.78 -9.01
N ALA A 261 -12.42 -26.77 -8.11
CA ALA A 261 -12.63 -28.17 -8.48
C ALA A 261 -14.01 -28.42 -9.12
N HIS A 262 -15.08 -27.83 -8.58
CA HIS A 262 -16.42 -27.90 -9.18
C HIS A 262 -16.46 -27.20 -10.55
N LEU A 263 -15.82 -26.04 -10.69
CA LEU A 263 -15.72 -25.35 -11.98
C LEU A 263 -14.91 -26.14 -13.01
N ALA A 264 -13.87 -26.87 -12.59
CA ALA A 264 -13.18 -27.82 -13.46
C ALA A 264 -14.12 -28.93 -13.95
N GLY A 265 -15.05 -29.39 -13.10
CA GLY A 265 -16.13 -30.31 -13.49
C GLY A 265 -17.06 -29.72 -14.55
N ALA A 266 -17.50 -28.47 -14.36
CA ALA A 266 -18.31 -27.74 -15.35
C ALA A 266 -17.58 -27.59 -16.70
N VAL A 267 -16.28 -27.27 -16.68
CA VAL A 267 -15.45 -27.18 -17.90
C VAL A 267 -15.28 -28.55 -18.56
N ARG A 268 -15.13 -29.65 -17.81
CA ARG A 268 -15.11 -31.01 -18.38
C ARG A 268 -16.42 -31.37 -19.08
N ALA A 269 -17.55 -30.94 -18.53
CA ALA A 269 -18.85 -31.15 -19.14
C ALA A 269 -19.03 -30.32 -20.43
N ARG A 270 -18.44 -29.12 -20.51
CA ARG A 270 -18.45 -28.27 -21.72
C ARG A 270 -17.08 -27.61 -22.00
N PRO A 271 -16.13 -28.33 -22.62
CA PRO A 271 -14.75 -27.85 -22.78
C PRO A 271 -14.60 -26.61 -23.66
N ALA A 272 -15.49 -26.44 -24.65
CA ALA A 272 -15.45 -25.32 -25.58
C ALA A 272 -15.95 -23.99 -24.97
N ASP A 273 -16.67 -24.03 -23.85
CA ASP A 273 -17.29 -22.86 -23.23
C ASP A 273 -16.21 -21.93 -22.63
N ALA A 274 -16.01 -20.79 -23.28
CA ALA A 274 -15.01 -19.80 -22.88
C ALA A 274 -15.37 -19.09 -21.56
N ALA A 275 -16.66 -18.93 -21.25
CA ALA A 275 -17.11 -18.30 -20.01
C ALA A 275 -16.84 -19.22 -18.80
N LEU A 276 -17.09 -20.53 -18.94
CA LEU A 276 -16.76 -21.50 -17.90
C LEU A 276 -15.25 -21.59 -17.64
N ARG A 277 -14.43 -21.54 -18.71
CA ARG A 277 -12.97 -21.50 -18.57
C ARG A 277 -12.49 -20.23 -17.86
N LEU A 278 -13.11 -19.09 -18.14
CA LEU A 278 -12.82 -17.83 -17.44
C LEU A 278 -13.21 -17.90 -15.96
N GLU A 279 -14.41 -18.40 -15.63
CA GLU A 279 -14.85 -18.60 -14.24
C GLU A 279 -13.93 -19.55 -13.48
N TRP A 280 -13.52 -20.65 -14.11
CA TRP A 280 -12.57 -21.60 -13.53
C TRP A 280 -11.21 -20.96 -13.27
N ALA A 281 -10.66 -20.22 -14.25
CA ALA A 281 -9.40 -19.51 -14.07
C ALA A 281 -9.47 -18.46 -12.95
N ALA A 282 -10.58 -17.73 -12.83
CA ALA A 282 -10.81 -16.79 -11.74
C ALA A 282 -10.91 -17.50 -10.38
N ALA A 283 -11.50 -18.70 -10.31
CA ALA A 283 -11.54 -19.50 -9.09
C ALA A 283 -10.15 -20.07 -8.71
N LEU A 284 -9.37 -20.57 -9.68
CA LEU A 284 -7.97 -20.98 -9.46
C LEU A 284 -7.14 -19.83 -8.91
N LYS A 285 -7.35 -18.62 -9.44
CA LYS A 285 -6.73 -17.39 -8.96
C LYS A 285 -7.07 -17.12 -7.48
N ARG A 286 -8.35 -17.16 -7.10
CA ARG A 286 -8.79 -17.01 -5.70
C ARG A 286 -8.23 -18.11 -4.78
N ALA A 287 -8.02 -19.30 -5.33
CA ALA A 287 -7.41 -20.43 -4.61
C ALA A 287 -5.86 -20.36 -4.54
N GLY A 288 -5.23 -19.28 -5.03
CA GLY A 288 -3.78 -19.13 -5.02
C GLY A 288 -3.03 -19.95 -6.08
N ARG A 289 -3.73 -20.60 -7.02
CA ARG A 289 -3.15 -21.43 -8.09
C ARG A 289 -2.88 -20.61 -9.35
N TRP A 290 -2.10 -19.55 -9.20
CA TRP A 290 -1.81 -18.56 -10.25
C TRP A 290 -1.13 -19.17 -11.48
N VAL A 291 -0.24 -20.15 -11.27
CA VAL A 291 0.53 -20.83 -12.34
C VAL A 291 -0.39 -21.59 -13.29
N GLU A 292 -1.51 -22.12 -12.81
CA GLU A 292 -2.50 -22.83 -13.63
C GLU A 292 -3.53 -21.91 -14.24
N ALA A 293 -3.90 -20.82 -13.55
CA ALA A 293 -4.82 -19.83 -14.06
C ALA A 293 -4.24 -19.09 -15.29
N GLU A 294 -2.95 -18.77 -15.28
CA GLU A 294 -2.30 -17.97 -16.32
C GLU A 294 -2.43 -18.55 -17.75
N PRO A 295 -2.05 -19.81 -18.05
CA PRO A 295 -2.18 -20.35 -19.40
C PRO A 295 -3.63 -20.45 -19.87
N LEU A 296 -4.57 -20.72 -18.96
CA LEU A 296 -6.01 -20.73 -19.27
C LEU A 296 -6.48 -19.36 -19.73
N LEU A 297 -6.12 -18.30 -18.99
CA LEU A 297 -6.51 -16.94 -19.35
C LEU A 297 -5.83 -16.45 -20.64
N ARG A 298 -4.55 -16.79 -20.86
CA ARG A 298 -3.86 -16.45 -22.12
C ARG A 298 -4.53 -17.09 -23.33
N GLY A 299 -5.04 -18.33 -23.19
CA GLY A 299 -5.83 -19.00 -24.22
C GLY A 299 -7.19 -18.37 -24.52
N LEU A 300 -7.66 -17.43 -23.69
CA LEU A 300 -8.93 -16.71 -23.84
C LEU A 300 -8.76 -15.31 -24.46
N LEU A 301 -7.53 -14.91 -24.80
CA LEU A 301 -7.23 -13.61 -25.40
C LEU A 301 -7.60 -13.50 -26.89
N GLY A 302 -7.97 -14.61 -27.54
CA GLY A 302 -8.34 -14.64 -28.98
C GLY A 302 -9.74 -14.09 -29.30
N PRO A 303 -10.84 -14.63 -28.72
CA PRO A 303 -12.19 -14.16 -29.02
C PRO A 303 -12.51 -12.81 -28.34
N PRO A 304 -13.06 -11.79 -29.07
CA PRO A 304 -13.30 -10.46 -28.51
C PRO A 304 -14.19 -10.42 -27.25
N THR A 305 -15.17 -11.32 -27.17
CA THR A 305 -16.16 -11.36 -26.09
C THR A 305 -15.60 -11.81 -24.73
N THR A 306 -14.49 -12.56 -24.72
CA THR A 306 -13.83 -12.99 -23.47
C THR A 306 -12.48 -12.32 -23.23
N ALA A 307 -11.91 -11.67 -24.25
CA ALA A 307 -10.59 -11.07 -24.21
C ALA A 307 -10.45 -10.01 -23.11
N VAL A 308 -11.40 -9.08 -22.98
CA VAL A 308 -11.38 -8.03 -21.95
C VAL A 308 -11.34 -8.65 -20.56
N SER A 309 -12.30 -9.51 -20.22
CA SER A 309 -12.35 -10.15 -18.90
C SER A 309 -11.11 -11.01 -18.62
N ALA A 310 -10.57 -11.71 -19.63
CA ALA A 310 -9.34 -12.48 -19.48
C ALA A 310 -8.12 -11.58 -19.20
N GLN A 311 -8.01 -10.42 -19.86
CA GLN A 311 -6.95 -9.42 -19.59
C GLN A 311 -7.03 -8.88 -18.16
N LEU A 312 -8.25 -8.56 -17.69
CA LEU A 312 -8.46 -8.08 -16.31
C LEU A 312 -8.15 -9.14 -15.25
N GLU A 313 -8.43 -10.41 -15.54
CA GLU A 313 -8.05 -11.53 -14.65
C GLU A 313 -6.53 -11.85 -14.72
N LEU A 314 -5.88 -11.63 -15.87
CA LEU A 314 -4.42 -11.77 -16.04
C LEU A 314 -3.63 -10.65 -15.36
N TYR A 315 -4.16 -9.43 -15.34
CA TYR A 315 -3.49 -8.25 -14.78
C TYR A 315 -2.79 -8.52 -13.43
N PRO A 316 -3.46 -9.02 -12.36
CA PRO A 316 -2.80 -9.23 -11.08
C PRO A 316 -1.72 -10.31 -11.13
N ILE A 317 -1.86 -11.32 -12.00
CA ILE A 317 -0.87 -12.39 -12.19
C ILE A 317 0.39 -11.81 -12.87
N VAL A 318 0.20 -11.10 -13.98
CA VAL A 318 1.30 -10.50 -14.75
C VAL A 318 1.99 -9.40 -13.95
N LYS A 319 1.25 -8.59 -13.18
CA LYS A 319 1.83 -7.63 -12.24
C LYS A 319 2.76 -8.31 -11.24
N ARG A 320 2.30 -9.40 -10.62
CA ARG A 320 3.08 -10.21 -9.66
C ARG A 320 4.26 -10.97 -10.29
N ARG A 321 4.26 -11.28 -11.60
CA ARG A 321 5.38 -12.04 -12.23
C ARG A 321 6.32 -11.20 -13.10
N ALA A 322 5.75 -10.38 -13.98
CA ALA A 322 6.47 -9.63 -15.01
C ALA A 322 6.61 -8.14 -14.71
N GLY A 323 5.77 -7.59 -13.82
CA GLY A 323 5.92 -6.23 -13.28
C GLY A 323 4.88 -5.26 -13.80
N HIS A 324 5.02 -4.00 -13.41
CA HIS A 324 4.02 -2.97 -13.68
C HIS A 324 3.83 -2.67 -15.17
N ALA A 325 4.91 -2.57 -15.94
CA ALA A 325 4.82 -2.25 -17.36
C ALA A 325 4.04 -3.30 -18.17
N ALA A 326 4.35 -4.58 -17.97
CA ALA A 326 3.64 -5.69 -18.62
C ALA A 326 2.17 -5.76 -18.19
N ALA A 327 1.87 -5.45 -16.93
CA ALA A 327 0.50 -5.42 -16.42
C ALA A 327 -0.30 -4.24 -17.01
N LEU A 328 0.31 -3.06 -17.14
CA LEU A 328 -0.33 -1.89 -17.75
C LEU A 328 -0.73 -2.15 -19.20
N ALA A 329 0.13 -2.82 -19.97
CA ALA A 329 -0.17 -3.20 -21.36
C ALA A 329 -1.45 -4.07 -21.48
N LEU A 330 -1.75 -4.92 -20.48
CA LEU A 330 -3.00 -5.68 -20.46
C LEU A 330 -4.23 -4.79 -20.25
N LEU A 331 -4.12 -3.77 -19.40
CA LEU A 331 -5.22 -2.83 -19.15
C LEU A 331 -5.45 -1.89 -20.33
N GLU A 332 -4.38 -1.45 -20.99
CA GLU A 332 -4.46 -0.66 -22.22
C GLU A 332 -5.10 -1.47 -23.35
N ALA A 333 -4.67 -2.72 -23.55
CA ALA A 333 -5.30 -3.60 -24.53
C ALA A 333 -6.78 -3.90 -24.20
N ALA A 334 -7.15 -4.01 -22.92
CA ALA A 334 -8.55 -4.16 -22.49
C ALA A 334 -9.38 -2.92 -22.80
N ARG A 335 -8.83 -1.73 -22.55
CA ARG A 335 -9.46 -0.45 -22.90
C ARG A 335 -9.59 -0.28 -24.42
N ASP A 336 -8.59 -0.70 -25.19
CA ASP A 336 -8.64 -0.54 -26.65
C ASP A 336 -9.72 -1.45 -27.28
N LEU A 337 -10.03 -2.59 -26.66
CA LEU A 337 -11.14 -3.45 -27.04
C LEU A 337 -12.50 -2.91 -26.59
N ASP A 338 -12.60 -2.38 -25.37
CA ASP A 338 -13.80 -1.74 -24.83
C ASP A 338 -13.44 -0.47 -24.03
N PRO A 339 -13.50 0.71 -24.67
CA PRO A 339 -13.09 1.98 -24.05
C PRO A 339 -13.95 2.41 -22.86
N ARG A 340 -15.16 1.87 -22.70
CA ARG A 340 -16.08 2.23 -21.62
C ARG A 340 -16.22 1.12 -20.59
N HIS A 341 -15.38 0.08 -20.62
CA HIS A 341 -15.46 -1.01 -19.66
C HIS A 341 -15.12 -0.54 -18.23
N PRO A 342 -16.08 -0.46 -17.28
CA PRO A 342 -15.88 0.23 -16.01
C PRO A 342 -14.75 -0.38 -15.16
N ARG A 343 -14.64 -1.71 -15.13
CA ARG A 343 -13.59 -2.41 -14.36
C ARG A 343 -12.19 -2.19 -14.97
N ALA A 344 -12.08 -2.01 -16.29
CA ALA A 344 -10.78 -1.76 -16.92
C ALA A 344 -10.29 -0.34 -16.59
N LEU A 345 -11.19 0.63 -16.69
CA LEU A 345 -10.94 2.03 -16.32
C LEU A 345 -10.60 2.16 -14.83
N LEU A 346 -11.33 1.48 -13.93
CA LEU A 346 -11.01 1.42 -12.51
C LEU A 346 -9.58 0.92 -12.28
N MET A 347 -9.21 -0.20 -12.92
CA MET A 347 -7.90 -0.81 -12.73
C MET A 347 -6.77 0.06 -13.30
N LEU A 348 -7.02 0.85 -14.35
CA LEU A 348 -6.11 1.89 -14.83
C LEU A 348 -5.96 3.01 -13.78
N GLY A 349 -7.06 3.43 -13.15
CA GLY A 349 -7.06 4.38 -12.05
C GLY A 349 -6.25 3.91 -10.85
N ASP A 350 -6.46 2.67 -10.41
CA ASP A 350 -5.68 2.04 -9.34
C ASP A 350 -4.20 1.91 -9.69
N HIS A 351 -3.89 1.52 -10.93
CA HIS A 351 -2.51 1.44 -11.41
C HIS A 351 -1.82 2.82 -11.39
N ALA A 352 -2.51 3.87 -11.83
CA ALA A 352 -1.99 5.23 -11.81
C ALA A 352 -1.80 5.75 -10.39
N ARG A 353 -2.77 5.51 -9.49
CA ARG A 353 -2.70 5.90 -8.08
C ARG A 353 -1.53 5.23 -7.37
N GLU A 354 -1.32 3.92 -7.59
CA GLU A 354 -0.17 3.20 -7.02
C GLU A 354 1.18 3.71 -7.52
N ARG A 355 1.23 4.30 -8.71
CA ARG A 355 2.42 4.98 -9.24
C ARG A 355 2.57 6.40 -8.72
N GLY A 356 1.61 6.93 -7.96
CA GLY A 356 1.61 8.31 -7.48
C GLY A 356 1.09 9.33 -8.50
N ASP A 357 0.67 8.91 -9.71
CA ASP A 357 0.04 9.80 -10.68
C ASP A 357 -1.44 10.00 -10.33
N LEU A 358 -1.67 10.83 -9.31
CA LEU A 358 -3.01 11.12 -8.79
C LEU A 358 -3.89 11.82 -9.84
N ALA A 359 -3.31 12.54 -10.80
CA ALA A 359 -4.04 13.22 -11.85
C ALA A 359 -4.57 12.23 -12.88
N ALA A 360 -3.76 11.25 -13.31
CA ALA A 360 -4.24 10.17 -14.14
C ALA A 360 -5.25 9.27 -13.41
N ALA A 361 -5.00 8.98 -12.13
CA ALA A 361 -5.91 8.18 -11.32
C ALA A 361 -7.33 8.77 -11.31
N GLU A 362 -7.43 10.06 -10.99
CA GLU A 362 -8.69 10.80 -10.97
C GLU A 362 -9.41 10.77 -12.33
N ARG A 363 -8.71 11.06 -13.42
CA ARG A 363 -9.30 10.99 -14.78
C ARG A 363 -9.89 9.62 -15.08
N TRP A 364 -9.21 8.54 -14.67
CA TRP A 364 -9.71 7.18 -14.90
C TRP A 364 -10.86 6.80 -14.00
N TYR A 365 -10.86 7.23 -12.74
CA TYR A 365 -12.00 7.02 -11.86
C TYR A 365 -13.22 7.83 -12.32
N ASP A 366 -13.05 9.08 -12.77
CA ASP A 366 -14.11 9.88 -13.36
C ASP A 366 -14.68 9.19 -14.62
N ALA A 367 -13.81 8.74 -15.53
CA ALA A 367 -14.24 7.97 -16.70
C ALA A 367 -14.98 6.67 -16.33
N THR A 368 -14.61 6.04 -15.20
CA THR A 368 -15.33 4.87 -14.68
C THR A 368 -16.74 5.24 -14.22
N LEU A 369 -16.88 6.37 -13.52
CA LEU A 369 -18.16 6.87 -13.02
C LEU A 369 -19.06 7.41 -14.15
N ASP A 370 -18.48 7.94 -15.23
CA ASP A 370 -19.20 8.32 -16.45
C ASP A 370 -19.71 7.09 -17.22
N ALA A 371 -18.98 5.98 -17.17
CA ALA A 371 -19.40 4.71 -17.76
C ALA A 371 -20.45 3.99 -16.91
N SER A 372 -20.32 4.05 -15.58
CA SER A 372 -21.23 3.44 -14.61
C SER A 372 -21.40 4.36 -13.40
N PRO A 373 -22.47 5.17 -13.37
CA PRO A 373 -22.76 6.02 -12.21
C PRO A 373 -22.90 5.18 -10.95
N HIS A 374 -22.34 5.66 -9.83
CA HIS A 374 -22.31 4.95 -8.54
C HIS A 374 -21.47 3.67 -8.52
N PHE A 375 -20.49 3.52 -9.43
CA PHE A 375 -19.54 2.40 -9.35
C PHE A 375 -18.72 2.45 -8.04
N TYR A 376 -19.09 1.61 -7.08
CA TYR A 376 -18.60 1.61 -5.71
C TYR A 376 -17.08 1.77 -5.58
N TRP A 377 -16.31 0.90 -6.25
CA TRP A 377 -14.85 0.89 -6.13
C TRP A 377 -14.19 2.11 -6.77
N ALA A 378 -14.84 2.77 -7.73
CA ALA A 378 -14.33 4.02 -8.32
C ALA A 378 -14.53 5.20 -7.38
N LEU A 379 -15.66 5.24 -6.64
CA LEU A 379 -15.87 6.23 -5.57
C LEU A 379 -14.84 6.08 -4.45
N VAL A 380 -14.57 4.84 -4.01
CA VAL A 380 -13.51 4.56 -3.02
C VAL A 380 -12.12 4.97 -3.56
N GLY A 381 -11.81 4.65 -4.81
CA GLY A 381 -10.56 5.05 -5.45
C GLY A 381 -10.39 6.57 -5.57
N ARG A 382 -11.46 7.30 -5.91
CA ARG A 382 -11.47 8.77 -5.89
C ARG A 382 -11.31 9.33 -4.49
N ALA A 383 -11.97 8.74 -3.49
CA ALA A 383 -11.81 9.18 -2.10
C ALA A 383 -10.36 9.02 -1.62
N ALA A 384 -9.72 7.88 -1.93
CA ALA A 384 -8.31 7.67 -1.63
C ALA A 384 -7.40 8.69 -2.33
N THR A 385 -7.75 9.08 -3.56
CA THR A 385 -7.02 10.11 -4.33
C THR A 385 -7.23 11.52 -3.74
N ALA A 386 -8.45 11.87 -3.34
CA ALA A 386 -8.76 13.12 -2.66
C ALA A 386 -8.00 13.22 -1.32
N ARG A 387 -8.04 12.15 -0.52
CA ARG A 387 -7.28 12.04 0.73
C ARG A 387 -5.77 12.21 0.50
N ALA A 388 -5.21 11.59 -0.54
CA ALA A 388 -3.79 11.74 -0.90
C ALA A 388 -3.41 13.16 -1.35
N ARG A 389 -4.39 14.01 -1.70
CA ARG A 389 -4.21 15.42 -2.04
C ARG A 389 -4.52 16.38 -0.89
N ASP A 390 -4.72 15.85 0.33
CA ASP A 390 -5.16 16.60 1.49
C ASP A 390 -6.60 17.19 1.34
N ASP A 391 -7.41 16.70 0.40
CA ASP A 391 -8.85 17.03 0.27
C ASP A 391 -9.68 16.09 1.15
N THR A 392 -9.64 16.36 2.44
CA THR A 392 -10.36 15.59 3.46
C THR A 392 -11.89 15.68 3.29
N ALA A 393 -12.42 16.85 2.94
CA ALA A 393 -13.86 17.05 2.79
C ALA A 393 -14.41 16.26 1.58
N GLY A 394 -13.72 16.33 0.44
CA GLY A 394 -14.05 15.53 -0.74
C GLY A 394 -13.95 14.03 -0.46
N ALA A 395 -12.93 13.58 0.28
CA ALA A 395 -12.79 12.18 0.67
C ALA A 395 -13.97 11.67 1.50
N PHE A 396 -14.46 12.44 2.49
CA PHE A 396 -15.67 12.09 3.25
C PHE A 396 -16.90 11.97 2.36
N ALA A 397 -17.15 12.96 1.50
CA ALA A 397 -18.31 12.96 0.61
C ALA A 397 -18.32 11.76 -0.34
N LEU A 398 -17.16 11.42 -0.90
CA LEU A 398 -17.01 10.28 -1.83
C LEU A 398 -17.19 8.94 -1.12
N LEU A 399 -16.71 8.77 0.11
CA LEU A 399 -16.91 7.54 0.85
C LEU A 399 -18.35 7.35 1.33
N GLU A 400 -19.05 8.42 1.75
CA GLU A 400 -20.48 8.33 2.04
C GLU A 400 -21.29 8.02 0.78
N ALA A 401 -20.93 8.60 -0.37
CA ALA A 401 -21.52 8.23 -1.66
C ALA A 401 -21.27 6.75 -2.00
N ALA A 402 -20.07 6.23 -1.74
CA ALA A 402 -19.76 4.81 -1.94
C ALA A 402 -20.58 3.91 -1.00
N ALA A 403 -20.68 4.25 0.28
CA ALA A 403 -21.48 3.51 1.26
C ALA A 403 -22.98 3.54 0.92
N GLY A 404 -23.47 4.62 0.31
CA GLY A 404 -24.83 4.70 -0.23
C GLY A 404 -25.03 3.87 -1.52
N ALA A 405 -24.01 3.76 -2.36
CA ALA A 405 -24.05 3.01 -3.62
C ALA A 405 -24.11 1.49 -3.41
N ASP A 406 -23.37 0.97 -2.42
CA ASP A 406 -23.47 -0.42 -1.98
C ASP A 406 -23.43 -0.52 -0.44
N PRO A 407 -24.60 -0.54 0.21
CA PRO A 407 -24.70 -0.64 1.66
C PRO A 407 -24.19 -1.97 2.23
N HIS A 408 -24.09 -3.04 1.43
CA HIS A 408 -23.71 -4.37 1.91
C HIS A 408 -22.20 -4.66 1.80
N GLU A 409 -21.46 -3.89 1.00
CA GLU A 409 -20.02 -4.05 0.84
C GLU A 409 -19.23 -3.54 2.07
N HIS A 410 -19.70 -2.50 2.76
CA HIS A 410 -19.15 -1.95 4.03
C HIS A 410 -17.68 -1.46 4.02
N HIS A 411 -16.88 -1.69 2.97
CA HIS A 411 -15.49 -1.22 2.91
C HIS A 411 -15.37 0.31 3.03
N ALA A 412 -16.25 1.07 2.36
CA ALA A 412 -16.27 2.52 2.43
C ALA A 412 -16.57 3.02 3.85
N THR A 413 -17.43 2.33 4.59
CA THR A 413 -17.70 2.61 6.01
C THR A 413 -16.46 2.40 6.88
N ILE A 414 -15.67 1.37 6.61
CA ILE A 414 -14.39 1.11 7.30
C ILE A 414 -13.36 2.19 6.95
N GLU A 415 -13.28 2.60 5.69
CA GLU A 415 -12.41 3.70 5.25
C GLU A 415 -12.85 5.07 5.84
N LEU A 416 -14.16 5.31 6.02
CA LEU A 416 -14.68 6.48 6.75
C LEU A 416 -14.19 6.50 8.19
N ALA A 417 -14.25 5.35 8.86
CA ALA A 417 -13.73 5.23 10.22
C ALA A 417 -12.22 5.49 10.29
N ALA A 418 -11.46 5.01 9.30
CA ALA A 418 -10.03 5.29 9.19
C ALA A 418 -9.75 6.80 8.99
N LEU A 419 -10.54 7.49 8.15
CA LEU A 419 -10.41 8.92 7.93
C LEU A 419 -10.76 9.74 9.18
N HIS A 420 -11.85 9.39 9.89
CA HIS A 420 -12.18 10.00 11.18
C HIS A 420 -11.08 9.79 12.22
N ARG A 421 -10.52 8.57 12.32
CA ARG A 421 -9.40 8.24 13.21
C ARG A 421 -8.18 9.10 12.92
N GLU A 422 -7.85 9.33 11.65
CA GLU A 422 -6.70 10.15 11.25
C GLU A 422 -6.88 11.64 11.55
N ASN A 423 -8.12 12.11 11.56
CA ASN A 423 -8.47 13.46 11.98
C ASN A 423 -8.68 13.59 13.50
N GLY A 424 -8.50 12.51 14.26
CA GLY A 424 -8.67 12.49 15.72
C GLY A 424 -10.12 12.40 16.21
N ASP A 425 -11.10 12.22 15.31
CA ASP A 425 -12.51 12.05 15.68
C ASP A 425 -12.82 10.58 15.98
N PHE A 426 -12.33 10.11 17.12
CA PHE A 426 -12.49 8.71 17.52
C PHE A 426 -13.95 8.32 17.81
N ALA A 427 -14.80 9.29 18.17
CA ALA A 427 -16.22 9.07 18.39
C ALA A 427 -16.94 8.75 17.07
N ALA A 428 -16.74 9.58 16.04
CA ALA A 428 -17.29 9.31 14.72
C ALA A 428 -16.69 8.04 14.10
N ALA A 429 -15.40 7.77 14.31
CA ALA A 429 -14.78 6.52 13.85
C ALA A 429 -15.48 5.27 14.43
N ARG A 430 -15.77 5.26 15.74
CA ARG A 430 -16.54 4.18 16.37
C ARG A 430 -17.98 4.09 15.86
N ALA A 431 -18.65 5.22 15.69
CA ALA A 431 -20.02 5.26 15.17
C ALA A 431 -20.09 4.69 13.75
N ALA A 432 -19.12 5.02 12.88
CA ALA A 432 -19.02 4.46 11.54
C ALA A 432 -18.81 2.94 11.58
N LEU A 433 -17.89 2.43 12.40
CA LEU A 433 -17.68 0.97 12.53
C LEU A 433 -18.89 0.23 13.09
N GLY A 434 -19.69 0.88 13.95
CA GLY A 434 -20.96 0.34 14.46
C GLY A 434 -22.03 0.15 13.37
N ARG A 435 -21.87 0.76 12.19
CA ARG A 435 -22.74 0.53 11.02
C ARG A 435 -22.42 -0.80 10.30
N VAL A 436 -21.33 -1.50 10.65
CA VAL A 436 -20.97 -2.79 10.02
C VAL A 436 -21.59 -3.95 10.82
N PRO A 437 -22.51 -4.73 10.24
CA PRO A 437 -23.12 -5.88 10.91
C PRO A 437 -22.11 -6.96 11.30
N ALA A 438 -22.41 -7.71 12.37
CA ALA A 438 -21.52 -8.76 12.89
C ALA A 438 -21.38 -9.97 11.93
N ASP A 439 -22.38 -10.21 11.09
CA ASP A 439 -22.44 -11.23 10.05
C ASP A 439 -21.90 -10.75 8.68
N SER A 440 -21.47 -9.48 8.59
CA SER A 440 -20.84 -8.94 7.38
C SER A 440 -19.61 -9.75 6.98
N PRO A 441 -19.38 -9.99 5.67
CA PRO A 441 -18.12 -10.56 5.19
C PRO A 441 -16.88 -9.74 5.60
N ARG A 442 -17.07 -8.46 5.95
CA ARG A 442 -16.02 -7.54 6.43
C ARG A 442 -16.00 -7.33 7.93
N ALA A 443 -16.76 -8.12 8.70
CA ALA A 443 -16.77 -8.02 10.17
C ALA A 443 -15.35 -8.16 10.77
N GLY A 444 -14.50 -9.01 10.17
CA GLY A 444 -13.10 -9.12 10.55
C GLY A 444 -12.28 -7.84 10.30
N GLU A 445 -12.49 -7.17 9.17
CA GLU A 445 -11.80 -5.89 8.88
C GLU A 445 -12.29 -4.76 9.78
N ALA A 446 -13.59 -4.71 10.05
CA ALA A 446 -14.16 -3.74 10.98
C ALA A 446 -13.64 -3.95 12.41
N ALA A 447 -13.47 -5.21 12.85
CA ALA A 447 -12.88 -5.52 14.16
C ALA A 447 -11.43 -5.05 14.26
N LEU A 448 -10.61 -5.26 13.23
CA LEU A 448 -9.24 -4.72 13.17
C LEU A 448 -9.23 -3.19 13.19
N ALA A 449 -10.12 -2.56 12.41
CA ALA A 449 -10.24 -1.11 12.39
C ALA A 449 -10.64 -0.53 13.75
N ALA A 450 -11.52 -1.22 14.50
CA ALA A 450 -11.90 -0.81 15.86
C ALA A 450 -10.70 -0.87 16.83
N ALA A 451 -9.87 -1.91 16.74
CA ALA A 451 -8.63 -2.01 17.50
C ALA A 451 -7.63 -0.90 17.12
N LEU A 452 -7.52 -0.56 15.83
CA LEU A 452 -6.70 0.57 15.36
C LEU A 452 -7.18 1.93 15.89
N VAL A 453 -8.48 2.12 16.13
CA VAL A 453 -9.00 3.34 16.80
C VAL A 453 -8.51 3.41 18.25
N LEU A 454 -8.59 2.32 19.02
CA LEU A 454 -8.07 2.27 20.40
C LEU A 454 -6.55 2.52 20.44
N ARG A 455 -5.83 1.99 19.45
CA ARG A 455 -4.39 2.24 19.29
C ARG A 455 -4.11 3.72 19.06
N ALA A 456 -4.87 4.37 18.17
CA ALA A 456 -4.71 5.80 17.90
C ALA A 456 -5.05 6.69 19.11
N GLU A 457 -5.95 6.26 19.98
CA GLU A 457 -6.22 6.88 21.30
C GLU A 457 -5.07 6.68 22.31
N GLY A 458 -4.05 5.88 22.00
CA GLY A 458 -2.95 5.53 22.92
C GLY A 458 -3.34 4.48 23.97
N ARG A 459 -4.46 3.76 23.79
CA ARG A 459 -4.96 2.74 24.72
C ARG A 459 -4.40 1.36 24.36
N TRP A 460 -3.10 1.17 24.51
CA TRP A 460 -2.37 -0.01 24.02
C TRP A 460 -2.90 -1.36 24.54
N ASP A 461 -3.19 -1.49 25.84
CA ASP A 461 -3.74 -2.73 26.41
C ASP A 461 -5.12 -3.08 25.84
N ALA A 462 -5.98 -2.06 25.68
CA ALA A 462 -7.31 -2.25 25.13
C ALA A 462 -7.25 -2.58 23.63
N ALA A 463 -6.34 -1.95 22.88
CA ALA A 463 -6.09 -2.27 21.48
C ALA A 463 -5.58 -3.70 21.32
N ALA A 464 -4.61 -4.12 22.13
CA ALA A 464 -4.08 -5.48 22.12
C ALA A 464 -5.15 -6.53 22.43
N ALA A 465 -6.00 -6.28 23.43
CA ALA A 465 -7.13 -7.14 23.76
C ALA A 465 -8.15 -7.22 22.61
N ALA A 466 -8.47 -6.10 21.97
CA ALA A 466 -9.38 -6.06 20.81
C ALA A 466 -8.80 -6.81 19.60
N PHE A 467 -7.49 -6.73 19.37
CA PHE A 467 -6.83 -7.52 18.33
C PHE A 467 -6.82 -9.02 18.63
N LEU A 468 -6.63 -9.44 19.89
CA LEU A 468 -6.77 -10.85 20.28
C LEU A 468 -8.19 -11.36 20.06
N ASP A 469 -9.21 -10.61 20.49
CA ASP A 469 -10.62 -10.94 20.27
C ASP A 469 -10.93 -11.07 18.76
N ALA A 470 -10.40 -10.15 17.93
CA ALA A 470 -10.52 -10.24 16.48
C ALA A 470 -9.85 -11.51 15.93
N ALA A 471 -8.68 -11.91 16.44
CA ALA A 471 -8.00 -13.14 16.03
C ALA A 471 -8.78 -14.41 16.41
N GLU A 472 -9.43 -14.40 17.58
CA GLU A 472 -10.24 -15.51 18.06
C GLU A 472 -11.53 -15.66 17.25
N ARG A 473 -12.25 -14.56 17.01
CA ARG A 473 -13.48 -14.55 16.20
C ARG A 473 -13.22 -14.79 14.72
N PHE A 474 -12.08 -14.34 14.21
CA PHE A 474 -11.71 -14.47 12.81
C PHE A 474 -10.33 -15.15 12.65
N PRO A 475 -10.24 -16.49 12.80
CA PRO A 475 -8.97 -17.21 12.81
C PRO A 475 -8.13 -17.13 11.51
N ALA A 476 -8.68 -16.58 10.43
CA ALA A 476 -7.95 -16.28 9.19
C ALA A 476 -7.16 -14.95 9.25
N ARG A 477 -7.47 -14.07 10.20
CA ARG A 477 -6.83 -12.76 10.40
C ARG A 477 -5.57 -12.92 11.26
N VAL A 478 -4.55 -13.58 10.72
CA VAL A 478 -3.27 -13.81 11.42
C VAL A 478 -2.58 -12.49 11.75
N GLU A 479 -2.78 -11.46 10.93
CA GLU A 479 -2.32 -10.10 11.18
C GLU A 479 -2.77 -9.56 12.54
N ALA A 480 -3.97 -9.92 13.02
CA ALA A 480 -4.50 -9.49 14.30
C ALA A 480 -3.58 -9.88 15.47
N LEU A 481 -3.03 -11.10 15.46
CA LEU A 481 -2.11 -11.58 16.50
C LEU A 481 -0.78 -10.82 16.49
N VAL A 482 -0.31 -10.46 15.30
CA VAL A 482 0.91 -9.63 15.13
C VAL A 482 0.66 -8.24 15.68
N GLU A 483 -0.47 -7.62 15.34
CA GLU A 483 -0.85 -6.30 15.82
C GLU A 483 -1.04 -6.29 17.35
N ALA A 484 -1.66 -7.33 17.92
CA ALA A 484 -1.77 -7.51 19.37
C ALA A 484 -0.39 -7.61 20.03
N ALA A 485 0.53 -8.36 19.42
CA ALA A 485 1.89 -8.52 19.93
C ALA A 485 2.67 -7.19 19.92
N GLU A 486 2.45 -6.32 18.94
CA GLU A 486 3.04 -4.98 18.92
C GLU A 486 2.44 -4.09 20.01
N ASP A 487 1.14 -4.13 20.24
CA ASP A 487 0.48 -3.28 21.23
C ASP A 487 0.74 -3.74 22.67
N PHE A 488 0.80 -5.05 22.93
CA PHE A 488 1.28 -5.56 24.23
C PHE A 488 2.72 -5.13 24.51
N ALA A 489 3.59 -5.13 23.49
CA ALA A 489 4.94 -4.63 23.66
C ALA A 489 4.92 -3.13 24.01
N ARG A 490 4.12 -2.30 23.33
CA ARG A 490 3.98 -0.87 23.68
C ARG A 490 3.41 -0.65 25.08
N ALA A 491 2.54 -1.55 25.55
CA ALA A 491 2.01 -1.53 26.91
C ALA A 491 3.01 -2.05 27.98
N GLY A 492 4.16 -2.59 27.58
CA GLY A 492 5.15 -3.20 28.48
C GLY A 492 4.81 -4.63 28.91
N ALA A 493 3.80 -5.26 28.33
CA ALA A 493 3.39 -6.64 28.58
C ALA A 493 4.20 -7.63 27.71
N ASP A 494 5.52 -7.69 27.93
CA ASP A 494 6.48 -8.41 27.08
C ASP A 494 6.16 -9.91 26.91
N GLU A 495 5.69 -10.58 27.97
CA GLU A 495 5.30 -11.99 27.88
C GLU A 495 4.04 -12.19 27.03
N ALA A 496 3.06 -11.30 27.16
CA ALA A 496 1.84 -11.36 26.33
C ALA A 496 2.18 -11.09 24.87
N ALA A 497 3.08 -10.13 24.61
CA ALA A 497 3.60 -9.84 23.29
C ALA A 497 4.34 -11.05 22.67
N ALA A 498 5.12 -11.79 23.46
CA ALA A 498 5.78 -13.01 23.01
C ALA A 498 4.76 -14.12 22.70
N ARG A 499 3.81 -14.36 23.60
CA ARG A 499 2.74 -15.36 23.42
C ARG A 499 1.90 -15.11 22.16
N ALA A 500 1.50 -13.85 21.92
CA ALA A 500 0.71 -13.47 20.75
C ALA A 500 1.50 -13.69 19.44
N LEU A 501 2.78 -13.31 19.40
CA LEU A 501 3.62 -13.56 18.22
C LEU A 501 3.86 -15.06 17.98
N ASP A 502 4.07 -15.83 19.03
CA ASP A 502 4.21 -17.29 18.92
C ASP A 502 2.92 -17.95 18.43
N ALA A 503 1.76 -17.45 18.85
CA ALA A 503 0.47 -17.88 18.31
C ALA A 503 0.35 -17.57 16.81
N ALA A 504 0.73 -16.35 16.39
CA ALA A 504 0.73 -15.96 14.98
C ALA A 504 1.62 -16.90 14.14
N ARG A 505 2.84 -17.17 14.60
CA ARG A 505 3.81 -18.05 13.93
C ARG A 505 3.34 -19.51 13.87
N ARG A 506 2.68 -20.02 14.91
CA ARG A 506 2.08 -21.37 14.88
C ARG A 506 0.91 -21.45 13.91
N ARG A 507 0.17 -20.35 13.75
CA ARG A 507 -1.01 -20.28 12.88
C ARG A 507 -0.60 -20.28 11.41
N ASP A 508 0.32 -19.41 11.05
CA ASP A 508 0.91 -19.35 9.71
C ASP A 508 2.30 -18.68 9.77
N PRO A 509 3.40 -19.45 9.72
CA PRO A 509 4.75 -18.91 9.80
C PRO A 509 5.19 -18.15 8.54
N ASP A 510 4.55 -18.41 7.40
CA ASP A 510 4.84 -17.78 6.10
C ASP A 510 3.89 -16.60 5.83
N HIS A 511 3.01 -16.25 6.77
CA HIS A 511 2.11 -15.11 6.65
C HIS A 511 2.91 -13.80 6.49
N PRO A 512 2.54 -12.89 5.56
CA PRO A 512 3.27 -11.65 5.32
C PRO A 512 3.47 -10.80 6.58
N ALA A 513 2.42 -10.64 7.40
CA ALA A 513 2.51 -9.87 8.64
C ALA A 513 3.51 -10.47 9.65
N VAL A 514 3.63 -11.81 9.70
CA VAL A 514 4.55 -12.53 10.59
C VAL A 514 5.99 -12.33 10.12
N LEU A 515 6.26 -12.48 8.83
CA LEU A 515 7.59 -12.24 8.27
C LEU A 515 8.04 -10.78 8.46
N ASP A 516 7.13 -9.83 8.25
CA ASP A 516 7.42 -8.41 8.41
C ASP A 516 7.76 -8.06 9.87
N ILE A 517 6.98 -8.53 10.85
CA ILE A 517 7.28 -8.25 12.27
C ILE A 517 8.55 -8.96 12.74
N LEU A 518 8.83 -10.17 12.25
CA LEU A 518 10.08 -10.86 12.56
C LEU A 518 11.28 -10.12 11.98
N ALA A 519 11.19 -9.61 10.75
CA ALA A 519 12.21 -8.74 10.16
C ALA A 519 12.39 -7.45 10.99
N ARG A 520 11.31 -6.75 11.36
CA ARG A 520 11.38 -5.54 12.21
C ARG A 520 12.00 -5.82 13.58
N ARG A 521 11.65 -6.95 14.22
CA ARG A 521 12.23 -7.37 15.51
C ARG A 521 13.68 -7.83 15.41
N ALA A 522 14.10 -8.35 14.26
CA ALA A 522 15.50 -8.67 13.98
C ALA A 522 16.32 -7.37 13.79
N LEU A 523 15.80 -6.42 13.01
CA LEU A 523 16.38 -5.08 12.85
C LEU A 523 16.49 -4.35 14.19
N SER A 524 15.46 -4.43 15.04
CA SER A 524 15.51 -3.84 16.38
C SER A 524 16.49 -4.53 17.32
N ARG A 525 17.07 -5.69 16.96
CA ARG A 525 18.16 -6.34 17.68
C ARG A 525 19.50 -6.21 16.96
N ASP A 526 19.50 -5.49 15.83
CA ASP A 526 20.63 -5.36 14.91
C ASP A 526 21.10 -6.72 14.35
N ASP A 527 20.17 -7.69 14.27
CA ASP A 527 20.36 -8.98 13.61
C ASP A 527 19.97 -8.83 12.13
N TYR A 528 20.90 -8.26 11.36
CA TYR A 528 20.68 -7.97 9.94
C TYR A 528 20.54 -9.25 9.11
N ASP A 529 21.17 -10.35 9.50
CA ASP A 529 21.09 -11.61 8.75
C ASP A 529 19.72 -12.26 8.91
N ALA A 530 19.17 -12.33 10.13
CA ALA A 530 17.80 -12.79 10.33
C ALA A 530 16.78 -11.88 9.63
N ALA A 531 16.98 -10.55 9.69
CA ALA A 531 16.12 -9.61 8.98
C ALA A 531 16.13 -9.86 7.47
N ARG A 532 17.32 -10.04 6.86
CA ARG A 532 17.47 -10.37 5.44
C ARG A 532 16.80 -11.69 5.08
N ALA A 533 16.91 -12.72 5.93
CA ALA A 533 16.28 -14.01 5.71
C ALA A 533 14.75 -13.90 5.67
N HIS A 534 14.15 -13.19 6.63
CA HIS A 534 12.69 -12.99 6.67
C HIS A 534 12.18 -12.15 5.49
N LEU A 535 12.87 -11.06 5.13
CA LEU A 535 12.50 -10.24 3.98
C LEU A 535 12.67 -11.02 2.67
N GLY A 536 13.75 -11.80 2.52
CA GLY A 536 13.96 -12.68 1.36
C GLY A 536 12.86 -13.74 1.23
N ARG A 537 12.43 -14.34 2.35
CA ARG A 537 11.30 -15.27 2.37
C ARG A 537 10.00 -14.57 1.95
N ALA A 538 9.74 -13.36 2.44
CA ALA A 538 8.57 -12.58 2.04
C ALA A 538 8.55 -12.26 0.54
N ILE A 539 9.71 -11.95 -0.06
CA ILE A 539 9.84 -11.74 -1.51
C ILE A 539 9.59 -13.04 -2.29
N ALA A 540 10.12 -14.17 -1.81
CA ALA A 540 9.93 -15.45 -2.48
C ALA A 540 8.46 -15.90 -2.51
N LEU A 541 7.71 -15.62 -1.43
CA LEU A 541 6.28 -15.94 -1.33
C LEU A 541 5.40 -14.98 -2.13
N ASP A 542 5.71 -13.68 -2.09
CA ASP A 542 5.00 -12.67 -2.88
C ASP A 542 5.95 -11.64 -3.49
N PRO A 543 6.43 -11.89 -4.73
CA PRO A 543 7.29 -10.97 -5.45
C PRO A 543 6.62 -9.64 -5.82
N GLY A 544 5.31 -9.49 -5.57
CA GLY A 544 4.55 -8.26 -5.82
C GLY A 544 4.63 -7.21 -4.70
N ARG A 545 5.27 -7.52 -3.57
CA ARG A 545 5.37 -6.59 -2.42
C ARG A 545 6.60 -5.69 -2.54
N LEU A 546 6.39 -4.37 -2.49
CA LEU A 546 7.45 -3.36 -2.60
C LEU A 546 8.30 -3.21 -1.31
N TRP A 547 7.68 -3.32 -0.14
CA TRP A 547 8.35 -3.02 1.13
C TRP A 547 9.50 -3.98 1.47
N PRO A 548 9.39 -5.31 1.26
CA PRO A 548 10.50 -6.21 1.54
C PRO A 548 11.81 -5.91 0.79
N PRO A 549 11.83 -5.70 -0.55
CA PRO A 549 13.07 -5.35 -1.25
C PRO A 549 13.60 -3.96 -0.87
N LEU A 550 12.74 -2.97 -0.61
CA LEU A 550 13.20 -1.68 -0.04
C LEU A 550 13.85 -1.86 1.34
N GLY A 551 13.32 -2.77 2.17
CA GLY A 551 13.92 -3.15 3.45
C GLY A 551 15.31 -3.77 3.28
N LEU A 552 15.50 -4.65 2.30
CA LEU A 552 16.82 -5.21 1.98
C LEU A 552 17.81 -4.14 1.50
N ALA A 553 17.37 -3.24 0.61
CA ALA A 553 18.19 -2.12 0.14
C ALA A 553 18.62 -1.22 1.31
N ARG A 554 17.72 -0.94 2.26
CA ARG A 554 18.01 -0.18 3.48
C ARG A 554 19.03 -0.90 4.37
N ILE A 555 18.89 -2.21 4.58
CA ILE A 555 19.86 -3.01 5.36
C ILE A 555 21.24 -2.92 4.72
N ARG A 556 21.33 -3.10 3.40
CA ARG A 556 22.59 -3.00 2.66
C ARG A 556 23.24 -1.62 2.83
N ALA A 557 22.45 -0.55 2.78
CA ALA A 557 22.92 0.81 3.01
C ALA A 557 23.47 0.99 4.44
N THR A 558 22.74 0.47 5.43
CA THR A 558 23.16 0.46 6.85
C THR A 558 24.47 -0.29 7.06
N LEU A 559 24.76 -1.30 6.23
CA LEU A 559 26.02 -2.06 6.25
C LEU A 559 27.14 -1.43 5.41
N GLY A 560 26.90 -0.26 4.79
CA GLY A 560 27.92 0.53 4.07
C GLY A 560 28.03 0.24 2.56
N ASP A 561 27.26 -0.68 1.99
CA ASP A 561 27.29 -0.97 0.54
C ASP A 561 26.36 -0.05 -0.25
N ILE A 562 26.79 1.20 -0.42
CA ILE A 562 26.01 2.27 -1.09
C ILE A 562 25.76 1.96 -2.56
N ALA A 563 26.76 1.44 -3.27
CA ALA A 563 26.66 1.12 -4.69
C ALA A 563 25.66 -0.01 -4.93
N GLY A 564 25.71 -1.08 -4.12
CA GLY A 564 24.74 -2.16 -4.18
C GLY A 564 23.33 -1.69 -3.79
N THR A 565 23.19 -0.74 -2.85
CA THR A 565 21.86 -0.18 -2.53
C THR A 565 21.27 0.58 -3.72
N LEU A 566 22.06 1.39 -4.44
CA LEU A 566 21.57 2.08 -5.63
C LEU A 566 21.10 1.09 -6.70
N ALA A 567 21.85 0.00 -6.92
CA ALA A 567 21.46 -1.07 -7.82
C ALA A 567 20.17 -1.80 -7.37
N ASP A 568 20.01 -2.05 -6.06
CA ASP A 568 18.78 -2.63 -5.51
C ASP A 568 17.56 -1.69 -5.73
N LEU A 569 17.76 -0.37 -5.62
CA LEU A 569 16.71 0.62 -5.90
C LEU A 569 16.37 0.70 -7.39
N ASP A 570 17.36 0.60 -8.28
CA ASP A 570 17.14 0.52 -9.73
C ASP A 570 16.35 -0.75 -10.09
N ALA A 571 16.67 -1.89 -9.46
CA ALA A 571 15.92 -3.13 -9.63
C ALA A 571 14.48 -3.02 -9.12
N CYS A 572 14.26 -2.32 -8.00
CA CYS A 572 12.91 -2.01 -7.51
C CYS A 572 12.14 -1.18 -8.54
N GLU A 573 12.75 -0.13 -9.09
CA GLU A 573 12.10 0.75 -10.07
C GLU A 573 11.76 0.01 -11.38
N ALA A 574 12.68 -0.82 -11.88
CA ALA A 574 12.42 -1.67 -13.04
C ALA A 574 11.24 -2.63 -12.83
N ARG A 575 11.10 -3.16 -11.62
CA ARG A 575 10.07 -4.15 -11.25
C ARG A 575 8.71 -3.51 -10.98
N PHE A 576 8.70 -2.45 -10.18
CA PHE A 576 7.50 -1.82 -9.63
C PHE A 576 7.07 -0.56 -10.38
N GLY A 577 7.86 -0.12 -11.37
CA GLY A 577 7.71 1.16 -12.05
C GLY A 577 8.15 2.33 -11.18
N GLY A 578 8.06 3.54 -11.75
CA GLY A 578 8.24 4.77 -10.99
C GLY A 578 7.21 4.88 -9.87
N ARG A 579 7.68 4.95 -8.63
CA ARG A 579 6.88 5.07 -7.41
C ARG A 579 7.52 6.05 -6.43
N PRO A 580 6.73 6.82 -5.67
CA PRO A 580 7.25 7.82 -4.76
C PRO A 580 8.08 7.22 -3.61
N GLU A 581 7.76 6.01 -3.14
CA GLU A 581 8.49 5.35 -2.04
C GLU A 581 9.91 4.94 -2.45
N ILE A 582 10.11 4.56 -3.72
CA ILE A 582 11.43 4.23 -4.27
C ILE A 582 12.25 5.51 -4.42
N ALA A 583 11.63 6.57 -4.95
CA ALA A 583 12.26 7.88 -5.07
C ALA A 583 12.66 8.44 -3.70
N GLU A 584 11.79 8.34 -2.70
CA GLU A 584 12.06 8.73 -1.31
C GLU A 584 13.24 7.94 -0.74
N ALA A 585 13.27 6.61 -0.89
CA ALA A 585 14.37 5.79 -0.41
C ALA A 585 15.72 6.20 -1.04
N ARG A 586 15.72 6.53 -2.33
CA ARG A 586 16.92 7.01 -3.05
C ARG A 586 17.35 8.39 -2.56
N ILE A 587 16.41 9.33 -2.44
CA ILE A 587 16.68 10.68 -1.93
C ILE A 587 17.27 10.61 -0.52
N ALA A 588 16.66 9.82 0.36
CA ALA A 588 17.13 9.64 1.73
C ALA A 588 18.55 9.07 1.76
N LEU A 589 18.88 8.10 0.90
CA LEU A 589 20.25 7.56 0.77
C LEU A 589 21.25 8.64 0.33
N LEU A 590 20.92 9.39 -0.72
CA LEU A 590 21.79 10.45 -1.25
C LEU A 590 22.01 11.56 -0.20
N ARG A 591 20.95 11.97 0.50
CA ARG A 591 21.03 12.94 1.59
C ARG A 591 21.92 12.42 2.73
N GLN A 592 21.69 11.19 3.18
CA GLN A 592 22.43 10.58 4.29
C GLN A 592 23.91 10.30 3.96
N THR A 593 24.26 10.13 2.68
CA THR A 593 25.65 9.96 2.23
C THR A 593 26.32 11.29 1.86
N GLY A 594 25.63 12.42 1.98
CA GLY A 594 26.15 13.73 1.64
C GLY A 594 26.22 14.03 0.14
N GLU A 595 25.58 13.22 -0.73
CA GLU A 595 25.40 13.48 -2.17
C GLU A 595 24.36 14.59 -2.42
N ARG A 596 24.57 15.79 -1.84
CA ARG A 596 23.55 16.85 -1.75
C ARG A 596 23.00 17.33 -3.10
N ASN A 597 23.87 17.49 -4.09
CA ASN A 597 23.44 17.92 -5.44
C ASN A 597 22.54 16.88 -6.09
N ALA A 598 22.95 15.60 -6.07
CA ALA A 598 22.14 14.51 -6.61
C ALA A 598 20.82 14.37 -5.83
N ALA A 599 20.83 14.53 -4.49
CA ALA A 599 19.63 14.53 -3.68
C ALA A 599 18.67 15.66 -4.09
N ARG A 600 19.18 16.88 -4.32
CA ARG A 600 18.38 18.04 -4.71
C ARG A 600 17.72 17.86 -6.07
N ASP A 601 18.46 17.35 -7.04
CA ASP A 601 17.95 17.06 -8.39
C ASP A 601 16.82 16.03 -8.32
N ARG A 602 17.04 14.94 -7.58
CA ARG A 602 16.04 13.88 -7.39
C ARG A 602 14.81 14.35 -6.63
N VAL A 603 14.97 15.18 -5.58
CA VAL A 603 13.83 15.81 -4.88
C VAL A 603 13.02 16.68 -5.82
N GLY A 604 13.68 17.53 -6.61
CA GLY A 604 13.01 18.41 -7.57
C GLY A 604 12.22 17.64 -8.62
N GLU A 605 12.81 16.57 -9.16
CA GLU A 605 12.15 15.64 -10.08
C GLU A 605 10.96 14.93 -9.43
N ALA A 606 11.18 14.26 -8.30
CA ALA A 606 10.16 13.47 -7.62
C ALA A 606 8.98 14.33 -7.12
N ARG A 607 9.22 15.57 -6.66
CA ARG A 607 8.14 16.47 -6.25
C ARG A 607 7.33 17.05 -7.42
N ARG A 608 7.89 17.11 -8.63
CA ARG A 608 7.10 17.44 -9.83
C ARG A 608 6.18 16.29 -10.22
N LEU A 609 6.66 15.05 -10.08
CA LEU A 609 5.88 13.86 -10.40
C LEU A 609 4.84 13.53 -9.32
N TYR A 610 5.18 13.74 -8.05
CA TYR A 610 4.40 13.32 -6.88
C TYR A 610 4.24 14.48 -5.87
N PRO A 611 3.60 15.61 -6.26
CA PRO A 611 3.58 16.85 -5.48
C PRO A 611 2.95 16.73 -4.09
N HIS A 612 2.05 15.77 -3.91
CA HIS A 612 1.31 15.56 -2.65
C HIS A 612 1.92 14.47 -1.74
N HIS A 613 2.99 13.79 -2.16
CA HIS A 613 3.56 12.70 -1.37
C HIS A 613 4.27 13.23 -0.10
N ALA A 614 3.78 12.83 1.08
CA ALA A 614 4.25 13.34 2.36
C ALA A 614 5.74 13.05 2.64
N GLY A 615 6.23 11.84 2.31
CA GLY A 615 7.63 11.48 2.53
C GLY A 615 8.60 12.30 1.66
N LEU A 616 8.21 12.63 0.43
CA LEU A 616 9.02 13.47 -0.47
C LEU A 616 9.04 14.93 -0.01
N ARG A 617 7.92 15.40 0.56
CA ARG A 617 7.85 16.72 1.21
C ARG A 617 8.79 16.77 2.41
N GLN A 618 8.77 15.75 3.27
CA GLN A 618 9.66 15.64 4.42
C GLN A 618 11.14 15.63 3.98
N GLU A 619 11.53 14.80 3.01
CA GLU A 619 12.92 14.77 2.53
C GLU A 619 13.37 16.10 1.91
N ALA A 620 12.47 16.85 1.26
CA ALA A 620 12.77 18.19 0.78
C ALA A 620 13.07 19.18 1.91
N VAL A 621 12.28 19.14 2.99
CA VAL A 621 12.50 19.96 4.20
C VAL A 621 13.82 19.56 4.86
N LEU A 622 14.04 18.26 5.10
CA LEU A 622 15.25 17.76 5.76
C LEU A 622 16.52 18.10 4.96
N LEU A 623 16.50 17.96 3.62
CA LEU A 623 17.61 18.35 2.78
C LEU A 623 17.89 19.86 2.85
N ALA A 624 16.85 20.70 2.83
CA ALA A 624 17.01 22.14 2.95
C ALA A 624 17.55 22.55 4.33
N LEU A 625 17.14 21.87 5.41
CA LEU A 625 17.69 22.06 6.76
C LEU A 625 19.14 21.60 6.88
N ASP A 626 19.50 20.46 6.26
CA ASP A 626 20.88 19.97 6.21
C ASP A 626 21.81 20.97 5.51
N GLU A 627 21.28 21.74 4.55
CA GLU A 627 21.99 22.79 3.80
C GLU A 627 21.87 24.19 4.42
N GLY A 628 21.08 24.37 5.48
CA GLY A 628 20.82 25.69 6.07
C GLY A 628 19.95 26.63 5.19
N ARG A 629 19.31 26.11 4.14
CA ARG A 629 18.40 26.88 3.26
C ARG A 629 17.00 26.99 3.86
N PHE A 630 16.87 27.78 4.92
CA PHE A 630 15.63 27.81 5.71
C PHE A 630 14.39 28.28 4.92
N ALA A 631 14.53 29.23 3.99
CA ALA A 631 13.41 29.67 3.16
C ALA A 631 12.87 28.52 2.27
N ASP A 632 13.78 27.71 1.75
CA ASP A 632 13.43 26.54 0.94
C ASP A 632 12.85 25.39 1.79
N ALA A 633 13.20 25.33 3.07
CA ALA A 633 12.59 24.40 4.03
C ALA A 633 11.14 24.82 4.39
N GLU A 634 10.83 26.11 4.36
CA GLU A 634 9.47 26.63 4.63
C GLU A 634 8.54 26.54 3.42
N ALA A 635 9.07 26.67 2.20
CA ALA A 635 8.27 26.63 0.97
C ALA A 635 7.32 25.41 0.86
N PRO A 636 7.75 24.16 1.14
CA PRO A 636 6.88 22.98 1.13
C PRO A 636 5.83 22.94 2.25
N LEU A 637 5.97 23.83 3.23
CA LEU A 637 5.13 23.96 4.43
C LEU A 637 4.18 25.18 4.32
N ALA A 638 4.00 25.75 3.14
CA ALA A 638 3.04 26.84 2.93
C ALA A 638 1.61 26.37 3.24
N GLY A 639 0.88 27.16 4.06
CA GLY A 639 -0.46 26.81 4.57
C GLY A 639 -0.71 27.44 5.95
N THR A 640 -1.96 27.36 6.45
CA THR A 640 -2.30 27.85 7.80
C THR A 640 -2.26 26.72 8.82
N ILE A 641 -1.61 26.94 9.97
CA ILE A 641 -1.45 25.99 11.08
C ILE A 641 -2.77 25.33 11.51
N ALA A 642 -3.89 26.06 11.49
CA ALA A 642 -5.20 25.56 11.90
C ALA A 642 -5.75 24.40 11.03
N GLN A 643 -5.22 24.24 9.82
CA GLN A 643 -5.62 23.19 8.87
C GLN A 643 -4.54 22.10 8.71
N GLU A 644 -3.45 22.18 9.48
CA GLU A 644 -2.29 21.32 9.31
C GLU A 644 -2.41 20.01 10.09
N GLY A 645 -2.21 18.89 9.41
CA GLY A 645 -2.04 17.60 10.07
C GLY A 645 -0.75 17.55 10.91
N ALA A 646 -0.70 16.63 11.87
CA ALA A 646 0.40 16.49 12.84
C ALA A 646 1.82 16.43 12.22
N ARG A 647 1.95 15.85 11.02
CA ARG A 647 3.23 15.76 10.30
C ARG A 647 3.75 17.14 9.85
N LEU A 648 2.89 18.04 9.40
CA LEU A 648 3.29 19.39 8.98
C LEU A 648 3.72 20.23 10.18
N LEU A 649 2.99 20.15 11.30
CA LEU A 649 3.36 20.78 12.56
C LEU A 649 4.76 20.34 13.01
N PHE A 650 5.05 19.05 12.92
CA PHE A 650 6.36 18.52 13.25
C PHE A 650 7.46 19.02 12.31
N LEU A 651 7.25 19.04 10.99
CA LEU A 651 8.23 19.59 10.05
C LEU A 651 8.51 21.09 10.31
N ARG A 652 7.49 21.89 10.63
CA ARG A 652 7.68 23.28 11.07
C ARG A 652 8.50 23.36 12.36
N SER A 653 8.22 22.48 13.32
CA SER A 653 8.99 22.37 14.57
C SER A 653 10.49 22.15 14.28
N LEU A 654 10.84 21.32 13.29
CA LEU A 654 12.23 21.12 12.87
C LEU A 654 12.85 22.40 12.28
N VAL A 655 12.10 23.16 11.48
CA VAL A 655 12.57 24.44 10.93
C VAL A 655 12.87 25.45 12.05
N HIS A 656 11.97 25.59 13.02
CA HIS A 656 12.18 26.47 14.17
C HIS A 656 13.37 26.01 15.03
N ALA A 657 13.50 24.70 15.28
CA ALA A 657 14.65 24.15 16.01
C ALA A 657 15.98 24.44 15.30
N ALA A 658 16.05 24.28 13.97
CA ALA A 658 17.26 24.57 13.20
C ALA A 658 17.63 26.07 13.20
N ARG A 659 16.66 26.95 13.43
CA ARG A 659 16.86 28.40 13.62
C ARG A 659 17.09 28.80 15.08
N PHE A 660 17.17 27.83 16.00
CA PHE A 660 17.27 28.06 17.46
C PHE A 660 16.07 28.79 18.10
N ASP A 661 14.92 28.79 17.43
CA ASP A 661 13.64 29.21 18.01
C ASP A 661 13.01 28.03 18.75
N MET A 662 13.61 27.70 19.90
CA MET A 662 13.26 26.50 20.65
C MET A 662 11.86 26.58 21.26
N GLU A 663 11.39 27.77 21.62
CA GLU A 663 10.04 27.95 22.17
C GLU A 663 8.98 27.59 21.12
N ALA A 664 9.11 28.09 19.87
CA ALA A 664 8.21 27.69 18.80
C ALA A 664 8.35 26.21 18.43
N ALA A 665 9.58 25.69 18.39
CA ALA A 665 9.83 24.28 18.12
C ALA A 665 9.15 23.35 19.13
N ILE A 666 9.18 23.72 20.42
CA ILE A 666 8.50 23.00 21.50
C ILE A 666 6.99 23.09 21.33
N ARG A 667 6.42 24.30 21.17
CA ARG A 667 4.96 24.48 21.05
C ARG A 667 4.38 23.68 19.86
N LEU A 668 5.03 23.77 18.70
CA LEU A 668 4.61 23.05 17.49
C LEU A 668 4.82 21.54 17.63
N GLY A 669 5.92 21.12 18.25
CA GLY A 669 6.21 19.72 18.51
C GLY A 669 5.21 19.09 19.51
N GLU A 670 4.86 19.79 20.59
CA GLU A 670 3.83 19.34 21.54
C GLU A 670 2.44 19.28 20.89
N ALA A 671 2.08 20.24 20.03
CA ALA A 671 0.85 20.19 19.24
C ALA A 671 0.84 18.97 18.30
N ALA A 672 1.97 18.66 17.66
CA ALA A 672 2.11 17.46 16.84
C ALA A 672 2.03 16.16 17.68
N LEU A 673 2.62 16.13 18.88
CA LEU A 673 2.51 15.00 19.82
C LEU A 673 1.10 14.81 20.37
N ALA A 674 0.32 15.87 20.53
CA ALA A 674 -1.07 15.74 20.96
C ALA A 674 -1.89 14.91 19.97
N ALA A 675 -1.59 15.02 18.68
CA ALA A 675 -2.18 14.21 17.62
C ALA A 675 -1.47 12.87 17.38
N LEU A 676 -0.15 12.78 17.66
CA LEU A 676 0.68 11.57 17.48
C LEU A 676 1.48 11.22 18.75
N PRO A 677 0.82 10.82 19.85
CA PRO A 677 1.51 10.64 21.14
C PRO A 677 2.51 9.48 21.15
N GLY A 678 2.37 8.51 20.24
CA GLY A 678 3.24 7.34 20.10
C GLY A 678 4.50 7.54 19.23
N ASP A 679 4.74 8.73 18.68
CA ASP A 679 5.90 8.97 17.81
C ASP A 679 7.17 9.29 18.63
N GLY A 680 8.10 8.32 18.69
CA GLY A 680 9.36 8.44 19.42
C GLY A 680 10.34 9.44 18.79
N TRP A 681 10.37 9.57 17.46
CA TRP A 681 11.29 10.49 16.79
C TRP A 681 10.88 11.94 17.01
N LEU A 682 9.58 12.21 16.85
CA LEU A 682 8.99 13.51 17.17
C LEU A 682 9.28 13.88 18.63
N ARG A 683 9.01 12.96 19.56
CA ARG A 683 9.26 13.18 21.00
C ARG A 683 10.73 13.45 21.31
N ASN A 684 11.64 12.71 20.66
CA ASN A 684 13.08 12.92 20.77
C ASN A 684 13.48 14.36 20.34
N ARG A 685 12.84 14.92 19.31
CA ARG A 685 13.08 16.29 18.85
C ARG A 685 12.50 17.36 19.79
N VAL A 686 11.39 17.08 20.46
CA VAL A 686 10.88 17.96 21.54
C VAL A 686 11.82 17.96 22.75
N ILE A 687 12.34 16.79 23.15
CA ILE A 687 13.35 16.69 24.22
C ILE A 687 14.58 17.52 23.87
N HIS A 688 15.08 17.38 22.65
CA HIS A 688 16.21 18.17 22.14
C HIS A 688 15.95 19.68 22.30
N ALA A 689 14.82 20.18 21.78
CA ALA A 689 14.50 21.60 21.88
C ALA A 689 14.35 22.08 23.34
N ALA A 690 13.71 21.28 24.20
CA ALA A 690 13.55 21.60 25.62
C ALA A 690 14.89 21.63 26.39
N LEU A 691 15.83 20.75 26.06
CA LEU A 691 17.18 20.77 26.66
C LEU A 691 17.95 22.02 26.23
N VAL A 692 17.92 22.40 24.95
CA VAL A 692 18.60 23.62 24.47
C VAL A 692 17.97 24.90 25.02
N ASP A 693 16.65 24.88 25.29
CA ASP A 693 15.94 25.96 25.97
C ASP A 693 16.11 25.96 27.50
N LEU A 694 16.74 24.94 28.08
CA LEU A 694 16.84 24.72 29.53
C LEU A 694 15.48 24.61 30.25
N ASP A 695 14.45 24.16 29.54
CA ASP A 695 13.16 23.75 30.11
C ASP A 695 13.26 22.30 30.59
N LEU A 696 13.97 22.12 31.70
CA LEU A 696 14.28 20.79 32.26
C LEU A 696 13.01 20.04 32.70
N ASP A 697 11.98 20.74 33.19
CA ASP A 697 10.73 20.09 33.60
C ASP A 697 10.02 19.45 32.40
N ARG A 698 9.94 20.18 31.29
CA ARG A 698 9.40 19.63 30.04
C ARG A 698 10.29 18.54 29.46
N ALA A 699 11.61 18.75 29.40
CA ALA A 699 12.55 17.74 28.93
C ALA A 699 12.41 16.42 29.71
N GLY A 700 12.35 16.49 31.04
CA GLY A 700 12.20 15.33 31.93
C GLY A 700 10.89 14.58 31.70
N ARG A 701 9.75 15.29 31.55
CA ARG A 701 8.46 14.66 31.22
C ARG A 701 8.51 13.90 29.89
N HIS A 702 9.05 14.51 28.84
CA HIS A 702 9.15 13.85 27.54
C HIS A 702 10.18 12.72 27.52
N LEU A 703 11.30 12.84 28.26
CA LEU A 703 12.29 11.78 28.43
C LEU A 703 11.68 10.55 29.09
N ALA A 704 10.93 10.72 30.18
CA ALA A 704 10.24 9.62 30.84
C ALA A 704 9.24 8.93 29.91
N ALA A 705 8.47 9.71 29.13
CA ALA A 705 7.55 9.17 28.16
C ALA A 705 8.26 8.44 26.99
N LEU A 706 9.38 8.95 26.50
CA LEU A 706 10.18 8.29 25.45
C LEU A 706 10.78 6.98 25.97
N ALA A 707 11.34 7.00 27.17
CA ALA A 707 11.90 5.82 27.81
C ALA A 707 10.86 4.71 28.00
N ALA A 708 9.61 5.07 28.34
CA ALA A 708 8.49 4.13 28.38
C ALA A 708 8.16 3.55 27.00
N LEU A 709 8.08 4.39 25.96
CA LEU A 709 7.80 3.96 24.58
C LEU A 709 8.87 3.01 24.02
N GLU A 710 10.14 3.26 24.34
CA GLU A 710 11.28 2.51 23.81
C GLU A 710 11.71 1.34 24.71
N ALA A 711 11.09 1.19 25.89
CA ALA A 711 11.53 0.28 26.94
C ALA A 711 11.73 -1.17 26.45
N VAL A 712 10.80 -1.67 25.64
CA VAL A 712 10.86 -3.02 25.07
C VAL A 712 12.00 -3.16 24.07
N ALA A 713 12.14 -2.20 23.17
CA ALA A 713 13.22 -2.21 22.18
C ALA A 713 14.59 -2.13 22.87
N SER A 714 14.73 -1.29 23.90
CA SER A 714 15.94 -1.19 24.72
C SER A 714 16.25 -2.50 25.43
N ARG A 715 15.28 -3.12 26.13
CA ARG A 715 15.47 -4.44 26.77
C ARG A 715 15.86 -5.52 25.78
N ALA A 716 15.22 -5.55 24.61
CA ALA A 716 15.53 -6.50 23.54
C ALA A 716 16.96 -6.33 22.98
N LYS A 717 17.52 -5.11 23.03
CA LYS A 717 18.93 -4.82 22.70
C LYS A 717 19.90 -5.07 23.87
N GLY A 718 19.42 -5.50 25.03
CA GLY A 718 20.22 -5.60 26.26
C GLY A 718 20.65 -4.23 26.81
N LYS A 719 19.92 -3.16 26.45
CA LYS A 719 20.11 -1.80 26.93
C LYS A 719 19.16 -1.49 28.08
N SER A 720 19.56 -0.54 28.92
CA SER A 720 18.70 -0.06 30.01
C SER A 720 17.50 0.71 29.45
N ALA A 721 16.32 0.50 30.05
CA ALA A 721 15.13 1.30 29.78
C ALA A 721 15.10 2.59 30.62
N ASN A 722 16.11 2.84 31.45
CA ASN A 722 16.21 4.08 32.22
C ASN A 722 16.54 5.24 31.27
N ALA A 723 15.75 6.32 31.32
CA ALA A 723 15.96 7.53 30.54
C ALA A 723 17.40 8.08 30.69
N SER A 724 17.97 8.03 31.90
CA SER A 724 19.34 8.46 32.22
C SER A 724 20.43 7.64 31.50
N GLN A 725 20.08 6.48 30.93
CA GLN A 725 21.00 5.64 30.14
C GLN A 725 20.80 5.89 28.64
N SER A 726 20.53 7.14 28.28
CA SER A 726 20.45 7.64 26.90
C SER A 726 21.29 8.91 26.77
N HIS A 727 21.62 9.29 25.54
CA HIS A 727 22.41 10.49 25.28
C HIS A 727 21.77 11.76 25.86
N TYR A 728 20.48 11.99 25.58
CA TYR A 728 19.77 13.14 26.15
C TYR A 728 19.47 13.01 27.63
N GLY A 729 19.32 11.78 28.16
CA GLY A 729 19.15 11.57 29.60
C GLY A 729 20.37 11.97 30.41
N GLN A 730 21.58 11.68 29.92
CA GLN A 730 22.81 12.09 30.61
C GLN A 730 23.04 13.61 30.55
N ILE A 731 22.77 14.24 29.41
CA ILE A 731 22.81 15.71 29.29
C ILE A 731 21.78 16.34 30.24
N TYR A 732 20.56 15.78 30.29
CA TYR A 732 19.53 16.21 31.22
C TYR A 732 19.97 16.10 32.69
N ASP A 733 20.57 14.97 33.08
CA ASP A 733 21.04 14.76 34.44
C ASP A 733 22.16 15.73 34.82
N GLU A 734 23.13 15.97 33.94
CA GLU A 734 24.18 16.98 34.15
C GLU A 734 23.56 18.37 34.38
N PHE A 735 22.66 18.82 33.50
CA PHE A 735 22.04 20.14 33.62
C PHE A 735 21.20 20.27 34.89
N ARG A 736 20.56 19.18 35.32
CA ARG A 736 19.75 19.14 36.54
C ARG A 736 20.60 19.13 37.82
N LEU A 737 21.81 18.58 37.77
CA LEU A 737 22.77 18.60 38.88
C LEU A 737 23.38 20.00 39.05
N ASP A 738 23.59 20.73 37.97
CA ASP A 738 24.19 22.06 37.97
C ASP A 738 23.17 23.21 38.19
N ARG A 739 22.42 23.12 39.28
CA ARG A 739 21.26 23.99 39.54
C ARG A 739 21.61 25.47 39.64
N GLU A 740 22.74 25.78 40.26
CA GLU A 740 23.18 27.16 40.49
C GLU A 740 23.58 27.83 39.16
N ALA A 741 24.34 27.14 38.32
CA ALA A 741 24.68 27.66 36.99
C ALA A 741 23.44 27.82 36.12
N VAL A 742 22.53 26.83 36.08
CA VAL A 742 21.29 26.94 35.30
C VAL A 742 20.41 28.11 35.78
N ALA A 743 20.33 28.34 37.09
CA ALA A 743 19.62 29.50 37.64
C ALA A 743 20.27 30.83 37.20
N ALA A 744 21.60 30.92 37.27
CA ALA A 744 22.35 32.10 36.83
C ALA A 744 22.19 32.36 35.32
N VAL A 745 22.21 31.30 34.49
CA VAL A 745 21.95 31.38 33.05
C VAL A 745 20.54 31.91 32.77
N ARG A 746 19.52 31.42 33.49
CA ARG A 746 18.13 31.90 33.35
C ARG A 746 18.01 33.38 33.69
N GLN A 747 18.70 33.86 34.72
CA GLN A 747 18.75 35.29 35.07
C GLN A 747 19.44 36.13 33.99
N ALA A 748 20.53 35.63 33.40
CA ALA A 748 21.21 36.32 32.31
C ALA A 748 20.34 36.44 31.05
N ARG A 749 19.48 35.45 30.77
CA ARG A 749 18.60 35.43 29.59
C ARG A 749 17.51 36.50 29.58
N VAL A 750 17.04 36.94 30.76
CA VAL A 750 15.98 37.97 30.84
C VAL A 750 16.53 39.39 30.72
N LEU A 751 17.86 39.55 30.63
CA LEU A 751 18.48 40.85 30.41
C LEU A 751 18.26 41.34 28.95
N PRO A 752 18.34 42.67 28.73
CA PRO A 752 18.38 43.23 27.38
C PRO A 752 19.49 42.61 26.53
N ALA A 753 19.23 42.42 25.23
CA ALA A 753 20.09 41.67 24.31
C ALA A 753 21.57 42.11 24.36
N GLU A 754 21.80 43.41 24.44
CA GLU A 754 23.13 44.02 24.51
C GLU A 754 23.93 43.66 25.77
N ARG A 755 23.28 43.18 26.83
CA ARG A 755 23.94 42.76 28.10
C ARG A 755 24.03 41.25 28.28
N ARG A 756 23.25 40.46 27.53
CA ARG A 756 23.14 39.02 27.76
C ARG A 756 24.47 38.29 27.57
N LEU A 757 25.21 38.60 26.51
CA LEU A 757 26.47 37.92 26.23
C LEU A 757 27.51 38.15 27.33
N ALA A 758 27.62 39.40 27.82
CA ALA A 758 28.55 39.73 28.90
C ALA A 758 28.13 39.07 30.22
N ALA A 759 26.83 39.04 30.52
CA ALA A 759 26.30 38.34 31.69
C ALA A 759 26.55 36.84 31.62
N LEU A 760 26.33 36.20 30.46
CA LEU A 760 26.61 34.78 30.25
C LEU A 760 28.12 34.48 30.35
N ALA A 761 28.99 35.37 29.89
CA ALA A 761 30.44 35.24 30.09
C ALA A 761 30.80 35.24 31.59
N ALA A 762 30.17 36.10 32.40
CA ALA A 762 30.36 36.10 33.84
C ALA A 762 29.84 34.81 34.50
N VAL A 763 28.74 34.25 34.01
CA VAL A 763 28.24 32.94 34.47
C VAL A 763 29.22 31.82 34.13
N VAL A 764 29.79 31.80 32.92
CA VAL A 764 30.84 30.85 32.53
C VAL A 764 32.07 30.99 33.44
N ALA A 765 32.48 32.22 33.79
CA ALA A 765 33.60 32.43 34.70
C ALA A 765 33.31 31.93 36.13
N ALA A 766 32.08 32.07 36.60
CA ALA A 766 31.65 31.59 37.92
C ALA A 766 31.46 30.07 37.97
N PHE A 767 31.01 29.46 36.88
CA PHE A 767 30.73 28.04 36.74
C PHE A 767 31.46 27.43 35.53
N PRO A 768 32.81 27.37 35.55
CA PRO A 768 33.61 27.00 34.38
C PRO A 768 33.34 25.57 33.89
N ASP A 769 32.92 24.66 34.77
CA ASP A 769 32.60 23.28 34.43
C ASP A 769 31.14 23.09 33.96
N SER A 770 30.34 24.17 33.92
CA SER A 770 28.95 24.11 33.48
C SER A 770 28.81 24.02 31.96
N THR A 771 28.41 22.85 31.46
CA THR A 771 28.10 22.68 30.03
C THR A 771 26.89 23.51 29.61
N ALA A 772 25.88 23.63 30.48
CA ALA A 772 24.69 24.44 30.22
C ALA A 772 25.05 25.94 30.04
N ALA A 773 25.93 26.49 30.89
CA ALA A 773 26.40 27.87 30.74
C ALA A 773 27.20 28.06 29.45
N ALA A 774 28.10 27.12 29.14
CA ALA A 774 28.92 27.19 27.93
C ALA A 774 28.09 27.13 26.63
N ILE A 775 27.13 26.20 26.54
CA ILE A 775 26.19 26.14 25.40
C ILE A 775 25.44 27.46 25.28
N ARG A 776 24.89 27.96 26.39
CA ARG A 776 24.08 29.18 26.33
C ARG A 776 24.88 30.42 25.95
N TYR A 777 26.14 30.51 26.37
CA TYR A 777 27.07 31.53 25.91
C TYR A 777 27.21 31.50 24.38
N PHE A 778 27.43 30.33 23.77
CA PHE A 778 27.56 30.23 22.31
C PHE A 778 26.25 30.43 21.55
N VAL A 779 25.11 29.99 22.09
CA VAL A 779 23.81 30.27 21.46
C VAL A 779 23.53 31.78 21.45
N GLU A 780 23.85 32.50 22.53
CA GLU A 780 23.71 33.97 22.54
C GLU A 780 24.70 34.66 21.59
N ARG A 781 25.93 34.14 21.50
CA ARG A 781 26.98 34.67 20.62
C ARG A 781 26.60 34.63 19.13
N ARG A 782 25.65 33.79 18.72
CA ARG A 782 25.09 33.79 17.34
C ARG A 782 24.55 35.14 16.89
N SER A 783 24.07 35.95 17.84
CA SER A 783 23.54 37.29 17.55
C SER A 783 24.64 38.34 17.38
N SER A 784 25.90 37.98 17.64
CA SER A 784 27.06 38.84 17.46
C SER A 784 27.69 38.62 16.08
N PRO A 785 28.22 39.65 15.43
CA PRO A 785 28.96 39.47 14.18
C PRO A 785 30.19 38.59 14.41
N PRO A 786 30.63 37.82 13.39
CA PRO A 786 31.87 37.06 13.47
C PRO A 786 33.04 38.02 13.75
N PRO A 787 34.08 37.56 14.48
CA PRO A 787 35.23 38.40 14.74
C PRO A 787 35.90 38.81 13.43
N PRO A 788 36.45 40.04 13.32
CA PRO A 788 37.13 40.46 12.11
C PRO A 788 38.39 39.58 11.87
N PRO A 789 38.73 39.33 10.61
CA PRO A 789 39.95 38.61 10.25
C PRO A 789 41.18 39.38 10.72
N ASP A 790 42.18 38.70 11.30
CA ASP A 790 43.48 39.30 11.62
C ASP A 790 44.42 39.19 10.39
N PRO A 791 44.75 40.28 9.69
CA PRO A 791 45.61 40.23 8.52
C PRO A 791 47.01 39.68 8.83
N ALA A 792 47.49 39.85 10.07
CA ALA A 792 48.79 39.33 10.50
C ALA A 792 48.79 37.80 10.64
N ARG A 793 47.62 37.16 10.64
CA ARG A 793 47.42 35.71 10.75
C ARG A 793 46.87 35.08 9.49
N MET A 794 46.88 35.79 8.36
CA MET A 794 46.56 35.17 7.07
C MET A 794 47.46 33.94 6.87
N THR A 795 46.85 32.79 6.57
CA THR A 795 47.54 31.49 6.42
C THR A 795 48.14 30.88 7.70
N ALA A 796 47.74 31.34 8.88
CA ALA A 796 48.27 30.81 10.15
C ALA A 796 47.86 29.36 10.43
N ILE A 797 46.69 28.91 9.95
CA ILE A 797 46.27 27.51 10.06
C ILE A 797 47.06 26.66 9.02
N PRO A 798 47.84 25.66 9.46
CA PRO A 798 48.62 24.81 8.57
C PRO A 798 47.78 24.14 7.47
N GLN A 799 48.29 24.10 6.24
CA GLN A 799 47.62 23.48 5.09
C GLN A 799 47.78 21.95 5.08
N VAL A 800 47.34 21.32 6.16
CA VAL A 800 47.35 19.87 6.34
C VAL A 800 45.97 19.42 6.79
N ILE A 801 45.48 18.34 6.18
CA ILE A 801 44.22 17.69 6.53
C ILE A 801 44.56 16.39 7.26
N HIS A 802 43.93 16.22 8.41
CA HIS A 802 44.08 15.10 9.30
C HIS A 802 42.76 14.36 9.42
N GLN A 803 42.81 13.05 9.23
CA GLN A 803 41.73 12.15 9.61
C GLN A 803 42.32 10.95 10.37
N TYR A 804 41.50 10.30 11.19
CA TYR A 804 41.94 9.20 12.03
C TYR A 804 41.02 8.00 11.89
N TRP A 805 41.62 6.82 11.73
CA TRP A 805 40.92 5.54 11.81
C TRP A 805 41.81 4.54 12.52
N ASN A 806 41.28 3.79 13.50
CA ASN A 806 42.12 2.92 14.33
C ASN A 806 42.92 1.90 13.51
N ASP A 807 42.29 1.32 12.49
CA ASP A 807 42.91 0.34 11.59
C ASP A 807 43.72 1.04 10.48
N PRO A 808 44.82 0.44 9.98
CA PRO A 808 45.61 1.03 8.89
C PRO A 808 44.84 1.23 7.58
N VAL A 809 43.80 0.41 7.33
CA VAL A 809 42.97 0.47 6.13
C VAL A 809 41.52 0.73 6.56
N PRO A 810 40.93 1.87 6.21
CA PRO A 810 39.52 2.13 6.51
C PRO A 810 38.60 1.30 5.60
N PRO A 811 37.37 0.99 6.06
CA PRO A 811 36.30 0.45 5.22
C PRO A 811 36.09 1.25 3.92
N ALA A 812 35.63 0.57 2.87
CA ALA A 812 35.50 1.15 1.53
C ALA A 812 34.57 2.37 1.48
N ASP A 813 33.47 2.36 2.24
CA ASP A 813 32.55 3.48 2.36
C ASP A 813 33.19 4.71 3.03
N LEU A 814 33.98 4.51 4.09
CA LEU A 814 34.75 5.59 4.73
C LEU A 814 35.88 6.11 3.84
N ALA A 815 36.50 5.24 3.03
CA ALA A 815 37.53 5.64 2.07
C ALA A 815 36.98 6.62 1.02
N LEU A 816 35.69 6.53 0.65
CA LEU A 816 35.04 7.49 -0.24
C LEU A 816 34.93 8.88 0.40
N TYR A 817 34.61 8.95 1.70
CA TYR A 817 34.58 10.23 2.43
C TYR A 817 35.97 10.82 2.57
N ALA A 818 36.97 10.02 2.91
CA ALA A 818 38.37 10.44 2.95
C ALA A 818 38.88 10.98 1.59
N ALA A 819 38.49 10.33 0.48
CA ALA A 819 38.83 10.79 -0.86
C ALA A 819 38.26 12.18 -1.14
N SER A 820 37.01 12.47 -0.72
CA SER A 820 36.40 13.79 -0.93
C SER A 820 37.22 14.94 -0.34
N TRP A 821 37.83 14.73 0.83
CA TRP A 821 38.71 15.72 1.47
C TRP A 821 40.00 15.94 0.68
N ARG A 822 40.66 14.85 0.27
CA ARG A 822 41.91 14.90 -0.48
C ARG A 822 41.72 15.54 -1.86
N ASP A 823 40.66 15.18 -2.55
CA ASP A 823 40.45 15.57 -3.95
C ASP A 823 40.01 17.04 -4.05
N LEU A 824 39.26 17.56 -3.07
CA LEU A 824 38.86 18.97 -3.00
C LEU A 824 39.92 19.91 -2.40
N HIS A 825 41.05 19.37 -1.92
CA HIS A 825 42.15 20.15 -1.36
C HIS A 825 43.53 19.71 -1.92
N PRO A 826 43.75 19.80 -3.24
CA PRO A 826 44.98 19.29 -3.87
C PRO A 826 46.27 20.01 -3.42
N ARG A 827 46.14 21.22 -2.84
CA ARG A 827 47.26 21.99 -2.27
C ARG A 827 47.57 21.63 -0.82
N HIS A 828 46.66 20.94 -0.13
CA HIS A 828 46.85 20.57 1.27
C HIS A 828 47.53 19.22 1.35
N ARG A 829 48.41 19.05 2.34
CA ARG A 829 48.94 17.73 2.65
C ARG A 829 47.83 16.91 3.31
N TYR A 830 47.43 15.80 2.72
CA TYR A 830 46.49 14.88 3.35
C TYR A 830 47.23 13.82 4.19
N ARG A 831 46.74 13.53 5.40
CA ARG A 831 47.25 12.45 6.25
C ARG A 831 46.14 11.72 6.98
N LEU A 832 46.04 10.42 6.71
CA LEU A 832 45.25 9.47 7.48
C LEU A 832 46.15 8.82 8.54
N TRP A 833 45.73 8.88 9.80
CA TRP A 833 46.46 8.36 10.94
C TRP A 833 45.83 7.07 11.46
N ASN A 834 46.67 6.12 11.87
CA ASN A 834 46.23 4.91 12.56
C ASN A 834 46.54 4.93 14.07
N GLU A 835 46.07 3.91 14.81
CA GLU A 835 46.25 3.87 16.27
C GLU A 835 47.73 3.82 16.70
N ALA A 836 48.60 3.13 15.97
CA ALA A 836 50.03 3.06 16.31
C ALA A 836 50.73 4.41 16.14
N GLU A 837 50.42 5.12 15.06
CA GLU A 837 50.94 6.48 14.84
C GLU A 837 50.36 7.48 15.83
N ALA A 838 49.07 7.35 16.18
CA ALA A 838 48.44 8.20 17.18
C ALA A 838 49.12 8.09 18.55
N ARG A 839 49.48 6.86 18.98
CA ARG A 839 50.28 6.65 20.20
C ARG A 839 51.62 7.39 20.15
N ALA A 840 52.31 7.36 19.02
CA ALA A 840 53.60 8.04 18.87
C ALA A 840 53.47 9.57 18.98
N VAL A 841 52.42 10.15 18.39
CA VAL A 841 52.12 11.59 18.53
C VAL A 841 51.83 11.93 19.99
N LEU A 842 50.93 11.18 20.64
CA LEU A 842 50.54 11.42 22.03
C LEU A 842 51.71 11.26 23.01
N ALA A 843 52.59 10.29 22.79
CA ALA A 843 53.83 10.12 23.56
C ALA A 843 54.76 11.35 23.45
N GLY A 844 54.77 12.00 22.28
CA GLY A 844 55.49 13.26 22.05
C GLY A 844 54.86 14.47 22.76
N VAL A 845 53.54 14.45 23.00
CA VAL A 845 52.83 15.53 23.71
C VAL A 845 53.06 15.45 25.22
N SER A 846 52.69 14.34 25.86
CA SER A 846 52.98 14.08 27.27
C SER A 846 52.70 12.61 27.64
N THR A 847 53.34 12.14 28.71
CA THR A 847 53.11 10.79 29.26
C THR A 847 51.65 10.63 29.73
N GLU A 848 51.05 11.67 30.30
CA GLU A 848 49.66 11.68 30.76
C GLU A 848 48.68 11.57 29.61
N ALA A 849 48.95 12.23 28.47
CA ALA A 849 48.11 12.18 27.29
C ALA A 849 48.12 10.77 26.66
N LEU A 850 49.30 10.16 26.54
CA LEU A 850 49.42 8.76 26.12
C LEU A 850 48.64 7.83 27.07
N ARG A 851 48.81 8.01 28.39
CA ARG A 851 48.11 7.21 29.39
C ARG A 851 46.59 7.36 29.31
N ALA A 852 46.09 8.57 29.06
CA ALA A 852 44.66 8.81 28.86
C ALA A 852 44.15 8.08 27.61
N PHE A 853 44.88 8.17 26.50
CA PHE A 853 44.52 7.46 25.26
C PHE A 853 44.50 5.93 25.42
N GLU A 854 45.42 5.36 26.21
CA GLU A 854 45.43 3.94 26.55
C GLU A 854 44.30 3.52 27.48
N ARG A 855 43.87 4.42 28.39
CA ARG A 855 42.74 4.22 29.31
C ARG A 855 41.37 4.49 28.69
N ALA A 856 41.32 5.19 27.56
CA ALA A 856 40.08 5.52 26.86
C ALA A 856 39.33 4.22 26.50
N ARG A 857 38.09 4.11 27.00
CA ARG A 857 37.28 2.89 26.90
C ARG A 857 36.68 2.68 25.51
N GLU A 858 36.39 3.79 24.83
CA GLU A 858 35.72 3.80 23.52
C GLU A 858 36.68 4.27 22.42
N PRO A 859 36.61 3.68 21.21
CA PRO A 859 37.38 4.17 20.05
C PRO A 859 37.12 5.66 19.74
N ALA A 860 35.90 6.15 19.96
CA ALA A 860 35.56 7.55 19.77
C ALA A 860 36.29 8.47 20.76
N MET A 861 36.45 8.07 22.03
CA MET A 861 37.24 8.83 23.01
C MET A 861 38.72 8.90 22.61
N LYS A 862 39.26 7.82 22.04
CA LYS A 862 40.61 7.81 21.48
C LYS A 862 40.75 8.82 20.34
N ALA A 863 39.79 8.85 19.41
CA ALA A 863 39.76 9.81 18.32
C ALA A 863 39.67 11.26 18.83
N ASP A 864 38.81 11.52 19.81
CA ASP A 864 38.66 12.83 20.47
C ASP A 864 39.97 13.31 21.12
N LEU A 865 40.65 12.46 21.90
CA LEU A 865 41.93 12.82 22.53
C LEU A 865 43.03 13.02 21.49
N PHE A 866 43.11 12.12 20.51
CA PHE A 866 44.13 12.18 19.47
C PHE A 866 43.99 13.43 18.61
N ARG A 867 42.77 13.80 18.20
CA ARG A 867 42.57 15.00 17.37
C ARG A 867 43.00 16.27 18.09
N LEU A 868 42.68 16.39 19.38
CA LEU A 868 43.08 17.54 20.20
C LEU A 868 44.61 17.59 20.37
N ALA A 869 45.25 16.44 20.63
CA ALA A 869 46.70 16.35 20.75
C ALA A 869 47.41 16.70 19.43
N LEU A 870 46.90 16.15 18.32
CA LEU A 870 47.44 16.39 16.99
C LEU A 870 47.32 17.86 16.59
N LEU A 871 46.14 18.47 16.75
CA LEU A 871 45.94 19.88 16.45
C LEU A 871 46.74 20.79 17.38
N PHE A 872 46.94 20.40 18.64
CA PHE A 872 47.78 21.17 19.57
C PHE A 872 49.25 21.18 19.15
N GLU A 873 49.80 20.05 18.69
CA GLU A 873 51.19 19.98 18.23
C GLU A 873 51.41 20.57 16.84
N ALA A 874 50.57 20.15 15.87
CA ALA A 874 50.81 20.37 14.45
C ALA A 874 49.89 21.43 13.83
N GLY A 875 48.76 21.76 14.47
CA GLY A 875 47.68 22.54 13.84
C GLY A 875 47.06 21.83 12.63
N GLY A 876 46.35 22.59 11.82
CA GLY A 876 45.76 22.14 10.56
C GLY A 876 44.26 21.94 10.63
N ILE A 877 43.73 21.14 9.72
CA ILE A 877 42.30 20.79 9.61
C ILE A 877 42.14 19.35 10.05
N TYR A 878 41.26 19.09 11.00
CA TYR A 878 40.82 17.75 11.36
C TYR A 878 39.37 17.56 10.95
N ALA A 879 39.06 16.42 10.33
CA ALA A 879 37.70 15.98 10.03
C ALA A 879 37.50 14.50 10.43
N ASP A 880 36.32 14.15 10.95
CA ASP A 880 35.99 12.75 11.21
C ASP A 880 35.89 11.95 9.88
N MET A 881 36.09 10.63 9.97
CA MET A 881 36.11 9.76 8.79
C MET A 881 34.76 9.60 8.10
N ASP A 882 33.67 9.89 8.79
CA ASP A 882 32.29 9.84 8.29
C ASP A 882 31.76 11.21 7.87
N ASP A 883 32.62 12.24 7.81
CA ASP A 883 32.29 13.54 7.25
C ASP A 883 32.74 13.63 5.80
N ARG A 884 31.85 14.09 4.93
CA ARG A 884 32.14 14.29 3.51
C ARG A 884 32.44 15.75 3.22
N CYS A 885 33.54 16.01 2.54
CA CYS A 885 33.83 17.31 1.96
C CYS A 885 33.02 17.53 0.69
N LEU A 886 32.37 18.69 0.59
CA LEU A 886 31.54 19.13 -0.53
C LEU A 886 32.22 20.25 -1.34
N ALA A 887 32.97 21.11 -0.66
CA ALA A 887 33.75 22.19 -1.25
C ALA A 887 34.96 22.51 -0.38
N SER A 888 36.01 23.08 -1.00
CA SER A 888 37.23 23.47 -0.29
C SER A 888 36.95 24.43 0.87
N LEU A 889 37.55 24.18 2.03
CA LEU A 889 37.48 25.07 3.21
C LEU A 889 38.43 26.26 3.10
N GLU A 890 39.31 26.32 2.09
CA GLU A 890 40.34 27.36 1.96
C GLU A 890 39.82 28.80 2.16
N PRO A 891 38.63 29.21 1.64
CA PRO A 891 38.09 30.55 1.88
C PRO A 891 37.87 30.89 3.36
N LEU A 892 37.55 29.90 4.19
CA LEU A 892 37.33 30.07 5.63
C LEU A 892 38.66 30.10 6.42
N LEU A 893 39.71 29.52 5.86
CA LEU A 893 41.01 29.34 6.52
C LEU A 893 41.99 30.50 6.26
N VAL A 894 41.87 31.18 5.12
CA VAL A 894 42.73 32.32 4.77
C VAL A 894 42.25 33.66 5.35
N ALA A 895 41.12 33.65 6.06
CA ALA A 895 40.50 34.82 6.67
C ALA A 895 41.13 35.21 8.04
N GLY A 896 42.40 34.90 8.30
CA GLY A 896 43.08 35.41 9.52
C GLY A 896 42.54 34.89 10.87
N HIS A 897 41.72 33.83 10.87
CA HIS A 897 41.25 33.17 12.09
C HIS A 897 42.29 32.17 12.59
N SER A 898 42.46 32.08 13.92
CA SER A 898 43.35 31.08 14.52
C SER A 898 42.69 29.73 14.75
N MET A 899 41.35 29.69 14.76
CA MET A 899 40.56 28.48 14.88
C MET A 899 39.19 28.67 14.24
N VAL A 900 38.75 27.65 13.50
CA VAL A 900 37.44 27.56 12.85
C VAL A 900 36.77 26.27 13.32
N VAL A 901 35.57 26.42 13.87
CA VAL A 901 34.67 25.34 14.30
C VAL A 901 33.25 25.68 13.86
N TYR A 902 32.28 24.82 14.15
CA TYR A 902 30.86 25.11 13.90
C TYR A 902 30.03 24.87 15.15
N GLN A 903 28.83 25.43 15.20
CA GLN A 903 27.87 25.16 16.26
C GLN A 903 26.90 24.05 15.85
N GLU A 904 26.85 22.96 16.63
CA GLU A 904 25.95 21.83 16.39
C GLU A 904 24.53 22.09 16.91
N ASP A 905 23.58 21.20 16.58
CA ASP A 905 22.15 21.39 16.85
C ASP A 905 21.82 21.52 18.35
N LEU A 906 22.65 20.93 19.23
CA LEU A 906 22.56 21.06 20.69
C LEU A 906 23.06 22.42 21.22
N GLY A 907 23.58 23.29 20.35
CA GLY A 907 24.14 24.60 20.70
C GLY A 907 25.59 24.59 21.18
N SER A 908 26.20 23.42 21.31
CA SER A 908 27.62 23.17 21.54
C SER A 908 28.46 23.40 20.27
N LEU A 909 29.79 23.42 20.44
CA LEU A 909 30.74 23.44 19.34
C LEU A 909 31.03 22.01 18.85
N GLY A 910 30.90 21.79 17.53
CA GLY A 910 31.22 20.52 16.89
C GLY A 910 32.69 20.13 17.10
N ASN A 911 32.92 18.85 17.40
CA ASN A 911 34.25 18.30 17.69
C ASN A 911 34.80 17.41 16.55
N ASN A 912 33.99 17.12 15.55
CA ASN A 912 34.31 16.31 14.37
C ASN A 912 35.04 17.11 13.28
N LEU A 913 34.78 18.42 13.16
CA LEU A 913 35.47 19.32 12.23
C LEU A 913 36.09 20.50 12.99
N ILE A 914 37.42 20.57 13.01
CA ILE A 914 38.17 21.64 13.66
C ILE A 914 39.33 22.04 12.77
N ALA A 915 39.46 23.33 12.47
CA ALA A 915 40.69 23.89 11.92
C ALA A 915 41.34 24.79 12.96
N ALA A 916 42.64 24.64 13.24
CA ALA A 916 43.31 25.44 14.26
C ALA A 916 44.81 25.64 13.97
N THR A 917 45.37 26.74 14.49
CA THR A 917 46.83 26.92 14.58
C THR A 917 47.42 25.95 15.61
N ALA A 918 48.70 25.60 15.45
CA ALA A 918 49.41 24.87 16.49
C ALA A 918 49.39 25.66 17.81
N ARG A 919 49.39 24.96 18.95
CA ARG A 919 49.34 25.51 20.31
C ARG A 919 48.15 26.44 20.60
N HIS A 920 47.04 26.33 19.85
CA HIS A 920 45.86 27.15 20.08
C HIS A 920 45.31 26.97 21.53
N PRO A 921 45.01 28.05 22.27
CA PRO A 921 44.69 27.98 23.70
C PRO A 921 43.42 27.17 24.01
N VAL A 922 42.40 27.25 23.14
CA VAL A 922 41.19 26.42 23.29
C VAL A 922 41.50 24.94 23.14
N ILE A 923 42.33 24.56 22.16
CA ILE A 923 42.72 23.17 21.92
C ILE A 923 43.56 22.65 23.08
N GLY A 924 44.51 23.44 23.58
CA GLY A 924 45.33 23.08 24.73
C GLY A 924 44.50 22.92 26.02
N ARG A 925 43.51 23.80 26.25
CA ARG A 925 42.58 23.67 27.38
C ARG A 925 41.71 22.42 27.25
N ALA A 926 41.13 22.18 26.07
CA ALA A 926 40.31 21.00 25.81
C ALA A 926 41.12 19.70 25.98
N LEU A 927 42.32 19.63 25.42
CA LEU A 927 43.19 18.47 25.56
C LEU A 927 43.47 18.16 27.03
N ARG A 928 43.83 19.17 27.83
CA ARG A 928 44.11 19.01 29.25
C ARG A 928 42.89 18.47 30.01
N LEU A 929 41.72 19.08 29.82
CA LEU A 929 40.48 18.66 30.48
C LEU A 929 40.12 17.22 30.11
N GLY A 930 40.26 16.83 28.83
CA GLY A 930 39.97 15.47 28.38
C GLY A 930 40.96 14.44 28.94
N VAL A 931 42.26 14.77 28.94
CA VAL A 931 43.31 13.91 29.51
C VAL A 931 43.09 13.70 31.01
N GLU A 932 42.75 14.76 31.74
CA GLU A 932 42.44 14.69 33.17
C GLU A 932 41.20 13.83 33.43
N ALA A 933 40.11 14.06 32.70
CA ALA A 933 38.86 13.31 32.87
C ALA A 933 39.05 11.81 32.66
N VAL A 934 39.71 11.42 31.57
CA VAL A 934 39.96 10.00 31.27
C VAL A 934 40.93 9.36 32.26
N ASN A 935 41.96 10.08 32.72
CA ASN A 935 42.89 9.55 33.70
C ASN A 935 42.25 9.38 35.09
N ARG A 936 41.40 10.32 35.53
CA ARG A 936 40.57 10.19 36.75
C ARG A 936 39.62 9.01 36.67
N GLY A 937 39.21 8.63 35.46
CA GLY A 937 38.30 7.53 35.21
C GLY A 937 36.83 7.97 35.25
N ASP A 938 36.57 9.24 34.91
CA ASP A 938 35.24 9.82 34.83
C ASP A 938 34.36 8.93 33.93
N SER A 939 33.11 8.71 34.36
CA SER A 939 32.17 7.77 33.73
C SER A 939 31.04 8.45 32.96
N ASP A 940 31.17 9.74 32.69
CA ASP A 940 30.20 10.51 31.91
C ASP A 940 30.18 10.05 30.44
N ILE A 941 29.11 10.38 29.70
CA ILE A 941 29.10 10.19 28.25
C ILE A 941 30.29 10.87 27.60
N LEU A 942 30.81 10.24 26.52
CA LEU A 942 31.94 10.76 25.77
C LEU A 942 31.73 12.23 25.34
N TRP A 943 30.49 12.61 25.03
CA TRP A 943 30.15 13.96 24.62
C TRP A 943 30.53 15.01 25.68
N LEU A 944 30.45 14.66 26.98
CA LEU A 944 30.88 15.48 28.10
C LEU A 944 32.36 15.35 28.45
N ALA A 945 32.92 14.14 28.34
CA ALA A 945 34.26 13.84 28.84
C ALA A 945 35.40 14.11 27.84
N THR A 946 35.15 13.98 26.53
CA THR A 946 36.16 14.17 25.47
C THR A 946 35.59 14.84 24.21
N GLY A 947 34.26 14.91 24.11
CA GLY A 947 33.50 15.31 22.93
C GLY A 947 33.13 16.79 22.81
N PRO A 948 32.06 17.11 22.05
CA PRO A 948 31.59 18.48 21.83
C PRO A 948 31.29 19.29 23.10
N GLY A 949 30.70 18.68 24.12
CA GLY A 949 30.43 19.35 25.40
C GLY A 949 31.71 19.85 26.06
N LEU A 950 32.76 19.02 26.08
CA LEU A 950 34.07 19.40 26.62
C LEU A 950 34.70 20.55 25.83
N LEU A 951 34.73 20.45 24.49
CA LEU A 951 35.29 21.49 23.63
C LEU A 951 34.55 22.82 23.83
N THR A 952 33.23 22.77 23.99
CA THR A 952 32.38 23.94 24.26
C THR A 952 32.77 24.61 25.58
N ARG A 953 32.92 23.83 26.67
CA ARG A 953 33.37 24.38 27.96
C ARG A 953 34.75 25.00 27.87
N ALA A 954 35.71 24.29 27.25
CA ALA A 954 37.08 24.80 27.07
C ALA A 954 37.10 26.11 26.28
N ALA A 955 36.33 26.20 25.21
CA ALA A 955 36.24 27.41 24.39
C ALA A 955 35.58 28.57 25.14
N ALA A 956 34.47 28.31 25.85
CA ALA A 956 33.77 29.32 26.63
C ALA A 956 34.66 29.89 27.76
N GLN A 957 35.41 29.03 28.46
CA GLN A 957 36.37 29.45 29.49
C GLN A 957 37.45 30.37 28.90
N VAL A 958 38.12 29.94 27.83
CA VAL A 958 39.22 30.72 27.22
C VAL A 958 38.73 32.08 26.72
N LEU A 959 37.55 32.12 26.10
CA LEU A 959 36.93 33.37 25.64
C LEU A 959 36.49 34.27 26.79
N GLY A 960 35.97 33.69 27.88
CA GLY A 960 35.61 34.41 29.11
C GLY A 960 36.82 35.03 29.81
N GLU A 961 37.99 34.39 29.69
CA GLU A 961 39.29 34.90 30.15
C GLU A 961 39.90 35.96 29.19
N GLY A 962 39.22 36.28 28.08
CA GLY A 962 39.70 37.23 27.05
C GLY A 962 40.67 36.65 26.03
N GLY A 963 40.88 35.33 26.00
CA GLY A 963 41.74 34.63 25.05
C GLY A 963 41.01 34.22 23.75
N ALA A 964 41.78 34.03 22.67
CA ALA A 964 41.30 33.60 21.34
C ALA A 964 40.09 34.40 20.79
N PRO A 965 40.11 35.75 20.79
CA PRO A 965 39.02 36.56 20.25
C PRO A 965 38.69 36.25 18.78
N GLU A 966 39.67 35.75 18.02
CA GLU A 966 39.59 35.42 16.60
C GLU A 966 38.94 34.05 16.27
N LEU A 967 38.43 33.30 17.28
CA LEU A 967 37.70 32.05 17.08
C LEU A 967 36.46 32.27 16.19
N LEU A 968 36.46 31.64 15.01
CA LEU A 968 35.30 31.62 14.11
C LEU A 968 34.41 30.41 14.41
N VAL A 969 33.14 30.67 14.71
CA VAL A 969 32.10 29.64 14.86
C VAL A 969 31.15 29.76 13.66
N LEU A 970 31.18 28.76 12.79
CA LEU A 970 30.31 28.67 11.62
C LEU A 970 28.89 28.30 12.04
N ASP A 971 27.92 28.94 11.40
CA ASP A 971 26.54 28.51 11.45
C ASP A 971 26.27 27.34 10.48
N ARG A 972 25.05 26.80 10.53
CA ARG A 972 24.66 25.64 9.72
C ARG A 972 24.76 25.91 8.20
N PRO A 973 24.29 27.06 7.66
CA PRO A 973 24.50 27.41 6.27
C PRO A 973 25.98 27.45 5.86
N ALA A 974 26.83 28.12 6.65
CA ALA A 974 28.25 28.25 6.34
C ALA A 974 28.96 26.88 6.36
N LEU A 975 28.68 26.03 7.35
CA LEU A 975 29.19 24.66 7.35
C LEU A 975 28.66 23.84 6.18
N GLY A 976 27.34 23.93 5.92
CA GLY A 976 26.65 23.15 4.90
C GLY A 976 27.11 23.43 3.47
N ALA A 977 27.70 24.59 3.21
CA ALA A 977 28.33 24.89 1.93
C ALA A 977 29.58 24.02 1.65
N HIS A 978 30.24 23.52 2.71
CA HIS A 978 31.53 22.86 2.60
C HIS A 978 31.54 21.40 3.05
N VAL A 979 30.69 21.02 4.01
CA VAL A 979 30.76 19.70 4.66
C VAL A 979 29.36 19.13 4.87
N ALA A 980 29.21 17.83 4.57
CA ALA A 980 28.11 17.01 5.04
C ALA A 980 28.62 16.15 6.22
N ILE A 981 28.09 16.43 7.40
CA ILE A 981 28.55 15.79 8.64
C ILE A 981 27.78 14.51 8.96
N HIS A 982 28.42 13.59 9.68
CA HIS A 982 27.82 12.37 10.21
C HIS A 982 27.15 11.50 9.13
N CYS A 983 27.79 11.38 7.96
CA CYS A 983 27.26 10.62 6.83
C CYS A 983 27.05 9.14 7.22
N LEU A 984 26.14 8.48 6.51
CA LEU A 984 25.86 7.05 6.67
C LEU A 984 27.14 6.24 6.45
N ALA A 985 27.48 5.38 7.40
CA ALA A 985 28.66 4.54 7.33
C ALA A 985 28.39 3.20 8.03
N GLY A 986 28.87 2.11 7.42
CA GLY A 986 28.60 0.74 7.84
C GLY A 986 29.06 0.43 9.26
N TYR A 987 30.15 1.04 9.73
CA TYR A 987 30.65 0.81 11.09
C TYR A 987 29.67 1.29 12.18
N LYS A 988 28.77 2.23 11.87
CA LYS A 988 27.71 2.72 12.79
C LYS A 988 26.73 1.61 13.18
N ALA A 989 26.64 0.55 12.37
CA ALA A 989 25.82 -0.63 12.65
C ALA A 989 26.52 -1.67 13.55
N THR A 990 27.81 -1.48 13.86
CA THR A 990 28.66 -2.46 14.57
C THR A 990 29.08 -1.97 15.96
N GLU A 991 29.52 -2.87 16.84
CA GLU A 991 30.03 -2.53 18.20
C GLU A 991 31.26 -1.57 18.20
N ARG A 992 31.80 -1.23 17.03
CA ARG A 992 32.82 -0.17 16.89
C ARG A 992 32.25 1.24 17.11
N HIS A 993 30.94 1.43 16.99
CA HIS A 993 30.29 2.71 17.22
C HIS A 993 29.91 2.91 18.68
N TRP A 994 30.37 4.03 19.25
CA TRP A 994 30.26 4.35 20.68
C TRP A 994 28.84 4.28 21.24
N SER A 995 27.80 4.65 20.49
CA SER A 995 26.42 4.65 21.02
C SER A 995 25.87 3.25 21.30
N ARG A 996 26.57 2.21 20.81
CA ARG A 996 26.24 0.80 21.02
C ARG A 996 26.91 0.26 22.29
N THR A 997 28.11 0.70 22.60
CA THR A 997 28.87 0.34 23.80
C THR A 997 28.52 1.21 25.01
N ALA A 998 28.33 2.53 24.82
CA ALA A 998 28.13 3.51 25.88
C ALA A 998 26.79 3.41 26.62
N PHE A 999 25.73 2.93 25.95
CA PHE A 999 24.39 2.79 26.53
C PHE A 999 23.90 1.33 26.62
N GLY A 1000 24.82 0.38 26.43
CA GLY A 1000 24.64 -1.03 26.76
C GLY A 1000 24.96 -2.04 25.64
N ARG A 1001 25.85 -2.98 25.97
CA ARG A 1001 25.50 -4.39 26.25
C ARG A 1001 26.15 -4.71 27.60
N ALA A 1002 25.47 -5.35 28.55
CA ALA A 1002 26.23 -6.16 29.52
C ALA A 1002 27.13 -7.05 28.67
N ARG A 1003 28.45 -7.00 28.84
CA ARG A 1003 29.38 -7.88 28.10
C ARG A 1003 28.84 -9.29 28.24
N SER A 1004 28.11 -9.78 27.23
CA SER A 1004 27.62 -11.14 27.26
C SER A 1004 28.88 -11.97 27.22
N ALA A 1005 29.02 -12.90 28.16
CA ALA A 1005 30.17 -13.80 28.28
C ALA A 1005 30.46 -14.58 26.98
N GLN A 1006 29.58 -14.48 25.96
CA GLN A 1006 29.77 -14.96 24.60
C GLN A 1006 30.92 -14.25 23.85
N ALA A 1007 31.11 -12.93 24.01
CA ALA A 1007 32.16 -12.19 23.29
C ALA A 1007 33.57 -12.53 23.79
N ALA A 1008 33.69 -12.98 25.05
CA ALA A 1008 34.95 -13.46 25.62
C ALA A 1008 35.39 -14.83 25.05
N ARG A 1009 34.50 -15.57 24.37
CA ARG A 1009 34.84 -16.88 23.76
C ARG A 1009 35.30 -16.78 22.31
N VAL A 1010 34.99 -15.70 21.60
CA VAL A 1010 35.39 -15.51 20.19
C VAL A 1010 36.71 -14.73 20.06
N SER A 1011 37.13 -14.00 21.11
CA SER A 1011 38.47 -13.37 21.16
C SER A 1011 39.57 -14.31 21.69
N ALA A 1012 39.24 -15.57 21.98
CA ALA A 1012 40.16 -16.59 22.49
C ALA A 1012 40.26 -17.83 21.58
N ALA A 1013 39.79 -17.72 20.33
CA ALA A 1013 39.98 -18.67 19.25
C ALA A 1013 40.51 -17.91 18.03
#